data_AF-A0A6H1ZJJ1-F1
#
_entry.id   AF-A0A6H1ZJJ1-F1
#
_cell.length_a   1.000
_cell.length_b   1.000
_cell.length_c   1.000
_cell.angle_alpha   90.00
_cell.angle_beta   90.00
_cell.angle_gamma   90.00
#
_symmetry.space_group_name_H-M   'P 1'
#
loop_
_entity.id
_entity.type
_entity.pdbx_description
1 polymer ?
#
loop_
_entity_poly.entity_id
_entity_poly.type
_entity_poly.pdbx_seq_one_letter_code
_entity_poly.pdbx_strand_id
1 'polypeptide(L)'
;MPVSAGWWGDFFDRFAPKEEATLSGGNAGIIDWLYNRDKDLLYGNNNIDTFLIGGTATTSAISNFEVQGGAHFDNATTTGSLSIGGDLSVSGDTTLIDVILTNYLVNGNSTTTGYSSVGTADSNFNFTAGDLNASGELHISEGGVIMGNLGIGTTTPLARISVQGGGNNVLKLASSLGTELVTVQNDGNVGIGTTSPNSLLQVARSSGGTETLFKVGTSTNDDLLEVRSNGNVLINGGNVGIGLTAPVAKLDVVGAGTSGTAALLLRNGDNINYGYESAQIRFGFRNTDNYQHYLVTRHNTVASGNSFDFYTSDGTQNGVYPTNAVLGLSINGGNVGIGTTSPNNLFNVNSGSAPANSQFRVTANNAGGISLLAYSADNNALAFDTDYVSAWIARDTSAVQIYKQNDLLQFKLDDSLTVGSSYAPTTRMVIDMAGNVGIGDNSPDALLEISEEGTTPFMISNGDEGNGNFMIVTTSGNLGIGTTSPTATLHIVDTTNQDLFRVDDNGTDDTSPFVIRADGNVGIGTAGPGAKLEVVNSDTSDTVTNDLRIGHTGSGGGGVGSGLGIYTGSTELGRISVVNDAANAGSMRIFTRQLTTGTVTERMRIDANGNVGIGDTSPDAKFEILKTTGNENALFMVSSTTDGDLVTINNDGNVGIGTTSPDFKLQVNGDIVSDAHNTDDLGK
;
A
#
# COMPACT_ATOMS: atom_id res chain seq x y z
N MET A 1 -22.39 -6.56 -140.79
CA MET A 1 -23.04 -6.92 -142.08
C MET A 1 -23.26 -8.43 -142.09
N PRO A 2 -24.43 -8.94 -142.50
CA PRO A 2 -24.76 -10.37 -142.38
C PRO A 2 -24.74 -11.14 -143.71
N VAL A 3 -24.41 -12.44 -143.65
CA VAL A 3 -24.88 -13.56 -144.49
C VAL A 3 -24.50 -14.85 -143.74
N SER A 4 -25.31 -15.89 -143.46
CA SER A 4 -26.57 -16.46 -143.99
C SER A 4 -26.46 -17.23 -145.31
N ALA A 5 -27.00 -18.45 -145.49
CA ALA A 5 -27.59 -19.44 -144.57
C ALA A 5 -27.87 -20.80 -145.30
N GLY A 6 -28.06 -21.90 -144.55
CA GLY A 6 -28.60 -23.19 -145.04
C GLY A 6 -27.57 -24.17 -145.66
N TRP A 7 -27.90 -25.41 -146.03
CA TRP A 7 -29.10 -26.26 -145.79
C TRP A 7 -28.85 -27.68 -146.39
N TRP A 8 -29.35 -28.83 -145.91
CA TRP A 8 -30.01 -29.21 -144.64
C TRP A 8 -28.95 -29.80 -143.66
N GLY A 9 -28.92 -31.06 -143.16
CA GLY A 9 -29.82 -32.24 -143.20
C GLY A 9 -29.14 -33.54 -142.70
N ASP A 10 -29.87 -34.43 -142.00
CA ASP A 10 -29.29 -35.59 -141.28
C ASP A 10 -29.24 -36.92 -142.05
N PHE A 11 -28.09 -37.61 -141.99
CA PHE A 11 -28.05 -39.09 -141.91
C PHE A 11 -26.71 -39.60 -141.32
N PHE A 12 -26.78 -40.67 -140.51
CA PHE A 12 -25.71 -41.31 -139.72
C PHE A 12 -25.18 -40.59 -138.46
N ASP A 13 -24.72 -41.41 -137.52
CA ASP A 13 -24.55 -41.12 -136.09
C ASP A 13 -23.21 -41.71 -135.57
N ARG A 14 -22.72 -41.17 -134.44
CA ARG A 14 -21.55 -41.55 -133.61
C ARG A 14 -20.12 -41.17 -134.05
N PHE A 15 -19.34 -40.77 -133.03
CA PHE A 15 -17.87 -40.61 -132.90
C PHE A 15 -17.18 -39.31 -133.39
N ALA A 16 -17.10 -38.30 -132.52
CA ALA A 16 -15.87 -37.55 -132.15
C ALA A 16 -16.14 -36.57 -130.96
N PRO A 17 -15.15 -36.22 -130.10
CA PRO A 17 -15.37 -35.42 -128.87
C PRO A 17 -15.00 -33.92 -128.99
N LYS A 18 -15.17 -33.18 -127.88
CA LYS A 18 -14.96 -31.73 -127.75
C LYS A 18 -13.64 -31.34 -127.05
N GLU A 19 -13.12 -30.19 -127.46
CA GLU A 19 -12.48 -29.11 -126.67
C GLU A 19 -11.53 -29.52 -125.52
N GLU A 20 -10.22 -29.52 -125.81
CA GLU A 20 -9.15 -29.47 -124.79
C GLU A 20 -8.84 -28.02 -124.37
N ALA A 21 -8.47 -27.81 -123.11
CA ALA A 21 -7.84 -26.57 -122.63
C ALA A 21 -6.45 -26.89 -122.05
N THR A 22 -5.42 -26.19 -122.53
CA THR A 22 -4.02 -26.54 -122.26
C THR A 22 -3.54 -26.10 -120.86
N LEU A 23 -3.07 -27.07 -120.07
CA LEU A 23 -2.16 -26.86 -118.94
C LEU A 23 -0.71 -27.02 -119.40
N SER A 24 0.21 -26.15 -118.97
CA SER A 24 1.63 -26.23 -119.38
C SER A 24 2.61 -25.73 -118.33
N GLY A 25 3.50 -26.62 -117.87
CA GLY A 25 4.64 -26.31 -117.00
C GLY A 25 4.35 -26.44 -115.49
N GLY A 26 5.00 -27.35 -114.75
CA GLY A 26 5.94 -28.39 -115.19
C GLY A 26 6.39 -29.30 -114.04
N ASN A 27 6.89 -30.49 -114.36
CA ASN A 27 7.45 -31.49 -113.43
C ASN A 27 6.55 -31.94 -112.26
N ALA A 28 5.36 -32.45 -112.59
CA ALA A 28 4.74 -33.56 -111.87
C ALA A 28 4.29 -34.62 -112.89
N GLY A 29 4.27 -35.89 -112.51
CA GLY A 29 3.75 -36.96 -113.38
C GLY A 29 2.24 -36.78 -113.60
N ILE A 30 1.77 -36.98 -114.83
CA ILE A 30 0.33 -36.96 -115.13
C ILE A 30 -0.28 -38.21 -114.49
N ILE A 31 -0.95 -38.02 -113.35
CA ILE A 31 -1.81 -39.02 -112.72
C ILE A 31 -3.21 -38.90 -113.34
N ASP A 32 -3.81 -40.03 -113.67
CA ASP A 32 -5.15 -40.11 -114.24
C ASP A 32 -6.20 -39.97 -113.12
N TRP A 33 -7.00 -38.91 -113.16
CA TRP A 33 -7.93 -38.54 -112.09
C TRP A 33 -9.38 -38.90 -112.46
N LEU A 34 -9.99 -39.84 -111.73
CA LEU A 34 -11.42 -40.11 -111.88
C LEU A 34 -12.24 -39.16 -111.00
N TYR A 35 -12.77 -38.11 -111.63
CA TYR A 35 -13.82 -37.28 -111.03
C TYR A 35 -15.13 -38.08 -110.96
N ASN A 36 -15.54 -38.46 -109.75
CA ASN A 36 -16.81 -39.14 -109.53
C ASN A 36 -17.93 -38.11 -109.29
N ARG A 37 -18.54 -37.67 -110.39
CA ARG A 37 -19.67 -36.73 -110.44
C ARG A 37 -20.85 -37.09 -109.52
N ASP A 38 -21.04 -38.37 -109.20
CA ASP A 38 -22.16 -38.82 -108.38
C ASP A 38 -21.86 -38.74 -106.87
N LYS A 39 -20.63 -38.34 -106.49
CA LYS A 39 -20.21 -38.01 -105.11
C LYS A 39 -19.59 -36.62 -104.95
N ASP A 40 -19.30 -35.93 -106.06
CA ASP A 40 -18.46 -34.73 -106.12
C ASP A 40 -17.04 -34.91 -105.51
N LEU A 41 -16.50 -36.14 -105.62
CA LEU A 41 -15.19 -36.52 -105.10
C LEU A 41 -14.22 -36.87 -106.23
N LEU A 42 -12.99 -36.36 -106.11
CA LEU A 42 -11.90 -36.58 -107.06
C LEU A 42 -11.00 -37.73 -106.55
N TYR A 43 -11.18 -38.93 -107.10
CA TYR A 43 -10.41 -40.10 -106.66
C TYR A 43 -9.16 -40.30 -107.53
N GLY A 44 -7.98 -40.11 -106.93
CA GLY A 44 -6.71 -40.62 -107.46
C GLY A 44 -6.54 -42.09 -107.11
N ASN A 45 -6.06 -42.91 -108.05
CA ASN A 45 -5.81 -44.34 -107.83
C ASN A 45 -4.31 -44.60 -107.60
N ASN A 46 -3.98 -45.34 -106.54
CA ASN A 46 -2.65 -45.54 -105.92
C ASN A 46 -2.14 -44.34 -105.09
N ASN A 47 -1.26 -44.65 -104.13
CA ASN A 47 -0.76 -43.72 -103.10
C ASN A 47 -0.17 -42.42 -103.69
N ILE A 48 -0.73 -41.28 -103.27
CA ILE A 48 -0.09 -39.97 -103.39
C ILE A 48 0.54 -39.67 -102.03
N ASP A 49 1.85 -39.87 -101.91
CA ASP A 49 2.57 -39.68 -100.64
C ASP A 49 2.60 -38.20 -100.20
N THR A 50 2.50 -37.24 -101.15
CA THR A 50 2.30 -35.82 -100.82
C THR A 50 1.57 -35.08 -101.94
N PHE A 51 0.39 -34.53 -101.63
CA PHE A 51 -0.29 -33.55 -102.48
C PHE A 51 0.21 -32.13 -102.19
N LEU A 52 0.87 -31.47 -103.16
CA LEU A 52 1.40 -30.11 -103.01
C LEU A 52 0.46 -29.05 -103.61
N ILE A 53 0.15 -28.00 -102.84
CA ILE A 53 -0.23 -26.69 -103.40
C ILE A 53 0.74 -25.64 -102.85
N GLY A 54 1.36 -24.86 -103.73
CA GLY A 54 2.20 -23.72 -103.37
C GLY A 54 1.92 -22.51 -104.24
N GLY A 55 1.85 -21.34 -103.61
CA GLY A 55 1.58 -20.06 -104.25
C GLY A 55 0.27 -19.41 -103.79
N THR A 56 0.24 -18.07 -103.79
CA THR A 56 -0.85 -17.22 -103.27
C THR A 56 -2.09 -17.24 -104.16
N ALA A 57 -2.77 -18.38 -104.24
CA ALA A 57 -4.00 -18.58 -104.99
C ALA A 57 -5.22 -18.36 -104.07
N THR A 58 -5.85 -17.19 -104.15
CA THR A 58 -7.14 -16.92 -103.50
C THR A 58 -8.28 -17.58 -104.29
N THR A 59 -8.34 -18.92 -104.26
CA THR A 59 -9.36 -19.71 -104.96
C THR A 59 -10.73 -19.53 -104.29
N SER A 60 -11.62 -18.81 -104.96
CA SER A 60 -13.00 -18.65 -104.50
C SER A 60 -13.78 -19.95 -104.68
N ALA A 61 -14.35 -20.45 -103.58
CA ALA A 61 -15.26 -21.60 -103.52
C ALA A 61 -14.70 -22.93 -104.07
N ILE A 62 -13.93 -23.62 -103.23
CA ILE A 62 -13.78 -25.09 -103.30
C ILE A 62 -14.37 -25.66 -102.01
N SER A 63 -15.46 -26.41 -102.13
CA SER A 63 -16.18 -26.99 -100.98
C SER A 63 -15.79 -28.46 -100.80
N ASN A 64 -15.24 -28.77 -99.61
CA ASN A 64 -14.87 -30.10 -99.13
C ASN A 64 -13.75 -30.79 -99.93
N PHE A 65 -12.59 -30.96 -99.31
CA PHE A 65 -11.44 -31.64 -99.91
C PHE A 65 -11.00 -32.83 -99.06
N GLU A 66 -11.02 -34.04 -99.64
CA GLU A 66 -10.66 -35.31 -98.96
C GLU A 66 -9.44 -35.93 -99.65
N VAL A 67 -8.35 -36.16 -98.90
CA VAL A 67 -7.10 -36.77 -99.39
C VAL A 67 -6.78 -38.00 -98.55
N GLN A 68 -6.56 -39.16 -99.17
CA GLN A 68 -6.26 -40.40 -98.42
C GLN A 68 -4.77 -40.57 -98.04
N GLY A 69 -3.86 -39.87 -98.74
CA GLY A 69 -2.44 -39.81 -98.43
C GLY A 69 -2.04 -38.55 -97.64
N GLY A 70 -0.75 -38.20 -97.68
CA GLY A 70 -0.23 -36.96 -97.07
C GLY A 70 -0.39 -35.72 -97.97
N ALA A 71 -0.19 -34.53 -97.39
CA ALA A 71 -0.30 -33.26 -98.11
C ALA A 71 0.72 -32.22 -97.62
N HIS A 72 0.99 -31.23 -98.48
CA HIS A 72 1.82 -30.06 -98.16
C HIS A 72 1.21 -28.77 -98.72
N PHE A 73 0.96 -27.80 -97.84
CA PHE A 73 0.49 -26.47 -98.24
C PHE A 73 1.53 -25.40 -97.92
N ASP A 74 1.87 -24.59 -98.93
CA ASP A 74 2.76 -23.44 -98.78
C ASP A 74 2.02 -22.13 -99.06
N ASN A 75 1.85 -21.33 -98.01
CA ASN A 75 1.25 -19.99 -98.03
C ASN A 75 -0.16 -19.91 -98.66
N ALA A 76 -1.03 -20.85 -98.26
CA ALA A 76 -2.35 -21.11 -98.87
C ALA A 76 -3.54 -20.73 -97.98
N THR A 77 -4.75 -20.69 -98.56
CA THR A 77 -6.01 -20.44 -97.80
C THR A 77 -7.12 -21.34 -98.30
N THR A 78 -7.74 -22.15 -97.43
CA THR A 78 -8.96 -22.91 -97.77
C THR A 78 -10.22 -22.15 -97.36
N THR A 79 -11.35 -22.43 -98.04
CA THR A 79 -12.65 -21.77 -97.81
C THR A 79 -13.77 -22.75 -97.45
N GLY A 80 -13.42 -24.01 -97.17
CA GLY A 80 -14.32 -25.10 -96.78
C GLY A 80 -13.52 -26.26 -96.16
N SER A 81 -14.24 -27.24 -95.62
CA SER A 81 -13.68 -28.31 -94.77
C SER A 81 -12.63 -29.17 -95.46
N LEU A 82 -11.66 -29.64 -94.70
CA LEU A 82 -10.48 -30.34 -95.19
C LEU A 82 -10.23 -31.63 -94.39
N SER A 83 -10.19 -32.78 -95.07
CA SER A 83 -9.96 -34.09 -94.47
C SER A 83 -8.74 -34.75 -95.10
N ILE A 84 -7.73 -35.13 -94.31
CA ILE A 84 -6.50 -35.75 -94.81
C ILE A 84 -6.15 -36.98 -93.95
N GLY A 85 -6.02 -38.14 -94.60
CA GLY A 85 -5.78 -39.44 -93.97
C GLY A 85 -4.32 -39.74 -93.62
N GLY A 86 -3.36 -39.01 -94.21
CA GLY A 86 -1.94 -39.06 -93.86
C GLY A 86 -1.45 -37.81 -93.10
N ASP A 87 -0.14 -37.64 -93.03
CA ASP A 87 0.49 -36.46 -92.45
C ASP A 87 0.19 -35.21 -93.31
N LEU A 88 -0.36 -34.16 -92.70
CA LEU A 88 -0.37 -32.81 -93.29
C LEU A 88 0.83 -32.02 -92.76
N SER A 89 1.65 -31.53 -93.69
CA SER A 89 2.74 -30.57 -93.45
C SER A 89 2.38 -29.19 -93.99
N VAL A 90 2.78 -28.11 -93.32
CA VAL A 90 2.51 -26.73 -93.79
C VAL A 90 3.68 -25.76 -93.59
N SER A 91 3.83 -24.85 -94.55
CA SER A 91 4.77 -23.73 -94.56
C SER A 91 4.12 -22.41 -94.99
N GLY A 92 4.87 -21.30 -94.90
CA GLY A 92 4.36 -19.95 -95.14
C GLY A 92 3.37 -19.47 -94.07
N ASP A 93 2.59 -18.43 -94.39
CA ASP A 93 1.37 -18.06 -93.67
C ASP A 93 0.19 -18.82 -94.29
N THR A 94 -0.24 -19.92 -93.68
CA THR A 94 -1.29 -20.80 -94.21
C THR A 94 -2.54 -20.77 -93.31
N THR A 95 -3.73 -20.59 -93.90
CA THR A 95 -5.01 -20.53 -93.18
C THR A 95 -5.95 -21.65 -93.61
N LEU A 96 -6.46 -22.42 -92.66
CA LEU A 96 -7.31 -23.60 -92.92
C LEU A 96 -8.62 -23.54 -92.11
N ILE A 97 -9.68 -24.14 -92.65
CA ILE A 97 -11.04 -24.15 -92.06
C ILE A 97 -11.54 -25.60 -91.91
N ASP A 98 -12.14 -25.92 -90.76
CA ASP A 98 -12.76 -27.22 -90.41
C ASP A 98 -11.94 -28.44 -90.84
N VAL A 99 -10.84 -28.70 -90.11
CA VAL A 99 -9.77 -29.61 -90.54
C VAL A 99 -9.74 -30.92 -89.73
N ILE A 100 -9.79 -32.07 -90.40
CA ILE A 100 -9.72 -33.40 -89.78
C ILE A 100 -8.46 -34.14 -90.27
N LEU A 101 -7.55 -34.51 -89.35
CA LEU A 101 -6.23 -35.05 -89.68
C LEU A 101 -5.83 -36.23 -88.80
N THR A 102 -4.99 -37.13 -89.34
CA THR A 102 -4.36 -38.21 -88.56
C THR A 102 -3.09 -37.74 -87.82
N ASN A 103 -2.32 -36.83 -88.42
CA ASN A 103 -1.11 -36.19 -87.87
C ASN A 103 -0.99 -34.76 -88.42
N TYR A 104 -0.34 -33.86 -87.68
CA TYR A 104 -0.11 -32.49 -88.14
C TYR A 104 1.29 -31.99 -87.75
N LEU A 105 2.06 -31.59 -88.76
CA LEU A 105 3.43 -31.12 -88.64
C LEU A 105 3.55 -29.69 -89.16
N VAL A 106 3.76 -28.73 -88.27
CA VAL A 106 3.84 -27.31 -88.65
C VAL A 106 5.30 -26.84 -88.67
N ASN A 107 5.71 -26.27 -89.80
CA ASN A 107 7.05 -25.74 -90.05
C ASN A 107 6.95 -24.33 -90.68
N GLY A 108 6.16 -23.47 -90.03
CA GLY A 108 5.69 -22.18 -90.53
C GLY A 108 4.61 -21.59 -89.61
N ASN A 109 3.90 -20.56 -90.04
CA ASN A 109 2.81 -19.97 -89.27
C ASN A 109 1.46 -20.48 -89.80
N SER A 110 0.69 -21.17 -88.95
CA SER A 110 -0.58 -21.77 -89.35
C SER A 110 -1.75 -21.29 -88.51
N THR A 111 -2.78 -20.78 -89.17
CA THR A 111 -4.05 -20.37 -88.56
C THR A 111 -5.16 -21.33 -88.94
N THR A 112 -5.48 -22.26 -88.05
CA THR A 112 -6.69 -23.09 -88.17
C THR A 112 -7.89 -22.36 -87.56
N THR A 113 -9.05 -22.48 -88.20
CA THR A 113 -10.31 -21.88 -87.74
C THR A 113 -11.47 -22.87 -87.92
N GLY A 114 -12.54 -22.72 -87.13
CA GLY A 114 -13.62 -23.71 -87.08
C GLY A 114 -13.27 -24.95 -86.25
N TYR A 115 -14.07 -26.02 -86.42
CA TYR A 115 -13.95 -27.25 -85.63
C TYR A 115 -12.88 -28.16 -86.24
N SER A 116 -11.65 -28.02 -85.79
CA SER A 116 -10.50 -28.79 -86.28
C SER A 116 -10.07 -29.84 -85.25
N SER A 117 -9.88 -31.10 -85.68
CA SER A 117 -9.53 -32.23 -84.83
C SER A 117 -8.37 -33.04 -85.39
N VAL A 118 -7.33 -33.23 -84.59
CA VAL A 118 -6.19 -34.11 -84.94
C VAL A 118 -6.22 -35.36 -84.08
N GLY A 119 -6.35 -36.51 -84.73
CA GLY A 119 -5.73 -37.75 -84.26
C GLY A 119 -6.61 -38.95 -83.93
N THR A 120 -5.94 -40.11 -83.89
CA THR A 120 -6.43 -41.40 -83.39
C THR A 120 -5.30 -42.12 -82.66
N ALA A 121 -5.41 -42.24 -81.33
CA ALA A 121 -4.54 -43.00 -80.42
C ALA A 121 -3.04 -42.63 -80.34
N ASP A 122 -2.30 -42.67 -81.45
CA ASP A 122 -0.82 -42.54 -81.50
C ASP A 122 -0.34 -41.22 -82.16
N SER A 123 -1.25 -40.27 -82.36
CA SER A 123 -1.05 -39.05 -83.16
C SER A 123 -0.20 -37.98 -82.48
N ASN A 124 0.84 -37.51 -83.17
CA ASN A 124 1.73 -36.47 -82.65
C ASN A 124 1.38 -35.08 -83.24
N PHE A 125 0.95 -34.15 -82.39
CA PHE A 125 0.69 -32.76 -82.75
C PHE A 125 1.95 -31.91 -82.48
N ASN A 126 2.85 -31.83 -83.46
CA ASN A 126 4.18 -31.21 -83.32
C ASN A 126 4.29 -29.91 -84.14
N PHE A 127 4.44 -28.79 -83.42
CA PHE A 127 4.80 -27.49 -84.00
C PHE A 127 6.30 -27.32 -83.83
N THR A 128 7.03 -27.20 -84.95
CA THR A 128 8.51 -27.22 -84.95
C THR A 128 9.11 -25.81 -84.95
N ALA A 129 8.35 -24.83 -85.43
CA ALA A 129 8.60 -23.40 -85.25
C ALA A 129 7.28 -22.62 -85.46
N GLY A 130 6.88 -21.79 -84.48
CA GLY A 130 5.70 -20.93 -84.56
C GLY A 130 4.92 -20.82 -83.24
N ASP A 131 4.16 -19.73 -83.06
CA ASP A 131 3.23 -19.57 -81.93
C ASP A 131 1.90 -20.27 -82.25
N LEU A 132 1.45 -21.18 -81.38
CA LEU A 132 0.17 -21.87 -81.54
C LEU A 132 -0.98 -20.98 -81.04
N ASN A 133 -1.72 -20.39 -81.98
CA ASN A 133 -2.80 -19.43 -81.70
C ASN A 133 -4.20 -20.03 -81.95
N ALA A 134 -4.79 -20.65 -80.94
CA ALA A 134 -6.14 -21.21 -81.01
C ALA A 134 -7.20 -20.21 -80.50
N SER A 135 -8.24 -19.96 -81.30
CA SER A 135 -9.39 -19.10 -80.94
C SER A 135 -10.53 -19.83 -80.21
N GLY A 136 -10.29 -21.06 -79.78
CA GLY A 136 -11.24 -21.94 -79.09
C GLY A 136 -10.53 -22.93 -78.16
N GLU A 137 -11.22 -24.00 -77.74
CA GLU A 137 -10.64 -25.00 -76.83
C GLU A 137 -9.55 -25.85 -77.51
N LEU A 138 -8.29 -25.66 -77.08
CA LEU A 138 -7.15 -26.48 -77.49
C LEU A 138 -7.08 -27.74 -76.63
N HIS A 139 -7.71 -28.83 -77.09
CA HIS A 139 -7.52 -30.16 -76.50
C HIS A 139 -6.24 -30.81 -77.06
N ILE A 140 -5.27 -31.09 -76.18
CA ILE A 140 -4.11 -31.94 -76.47
C ILE A 140 -4.26 -33.22 -75.63
N SER A 141 -4.64 -34.31 -76.28
CA SER A 141 -4.62 -35.65 -75.70
C SER A 141 -3.20 -36.21 -75.64
N GLU A 142 -2.99 -37.15 -74.71
CA GLU A 142 -1.80 -37.98 -74.46
C GLU A 142 -0.55 -37.72 -75.33
N GLY A 143 0.42 -36.97 -74.79
CA GLY A 143 1.81 -36.95 -75.29
C GLY A 143 2.21 -35.80 -76.21
N GLY A 144 1.27 -34.97 -76.70
CA GLY A 144 1.60 -33.84 -77.58
C GLY A 144 2.55 -32.80 -76.96
N VAL A 145 3.54 -32.33 -77.73
CA VAL A 145 4.60 -31.41 -77.27
C VAL A 145 4.61 -30.12 -78.10
N ILE A 146 4.35 -28.99 -77.44
CA ILE A 146 4.50 -27.65 -78.05
C ILE A 146 5.97 -27.22 -77.94
N MET A 147 6.69 -27.15 -79.07
CA MET A 147 8.07 -26.67 -79.11
C MET A 147 8.14 -25.15 -79.35
N GLY A 148 7.67 -24.37 -78.37
CA GLY A 148 7.63 -22.92 -78.47
C GLY A 148 7.13 -22.24 -77.19
N ASN A 149 6.61 -21.02 -77.33
CA ASN A 149 5.78 -20.40 -76.31
C ASN A 149 4.29 -20.70 -76.63
N LEU A 150 3.52 -21.11 -75.63
CA LEU A 150 2.07 -21.27 -75.77
C LEU A 150 1.37 -19.95 -75.40
N GLY A 151 0.73 -19.31 -76.37
CA GLY A 151 -0.20 -18.20 -76.16
C GLY A 151 -1.62 -18.71 -75.93
N ILE A 152 -2.24 -18.35 -74.81
CA ILE A 152 -3.66 -18.61 -74.53
C ILE A 152 -4.36 -17.25 -74.45
N GLY A 153 -5.10 -16.88 -75.48
CA GLY A 153 -5.74 -15.56 -75.61
C GLY A 153 -4.77 -14.39 -75.87
N THR A 154 -3.51 -14.66 -76.20
CA THR A 154 -2.52 -13.67 -76.62
C THR A 154 -1.80 -14.11 -77.89
N THR A 155 -1.45 -13.15 -78.75
CA THR A 155 -0.62 -13.36 -79.95
C THR A 155 0.83 -12.87 -79.77
N THR A 156 1.22 -12.52 -78.54
CA THR A 156 2.59 -12.06 -78.21
C THR A 156 3.04 -12.66 -76.87
N PRO A 157 3.35 -13.96 -76.81
CA PRO A 157 3.61 -14.65 -75.55
C PRO A 157 4.96 -14.27 -74.94
N LEU A 158 4.92 -13.59 -73.79
CA LEU A 158 6.07 -13.09 -73.04
C LEU A 158 6.88 -14.18 -72.29
N ALA A 159 6.32 -15.38 -72.17
CA ALA A 159 6.91 -16.55 -71.53
C ALA A 159 6.41 -17.86 -72.17
N ARG A 160 7.06 -18.99 -71.84
CA ARG A 160 6.76 -20.34 -72.39
C ARG A 160 5.30 -20.77 -72.31
N ILE A 161 4.56 -20.27 -71.31
CA ILE A 161 3.10 -20.24 -71.32
C ILE A 161 2.72 -18.81 -70.96
N SER A 162 1.89 -18.18 -71.78
CA SER A 162 1.42 -16.80 -71.61
C SER A 162 -0.10 -16.78 -71.75
N VAL A 163 -0.80 -16.44 -70.66
CA VAL A 163 -2.27 -16.47 -70.61
C VAL A 163 -2.80 -15.05 -70.44
N GLN A 164 -3.67 -14.63 -71.35
CA GLN A 164 -4.28 -13.30 -71.39
C GLN A 164 -5.77 -13.46 -71.68
N GLY A 165 -6.63 -13.16 -70.71
CA GLY A 165 -8.07 -13.43 -70.79
C GLY A 165 -8.92 -12.25 -70.34
N GLY A 166 -10.08 -12.06 -71.00
CA GLY A 166 -11.06 -11.03 -70.67
C GLY A 166 -12.25 -11.50 -69.80
N GLY A 167 -12.35 -12.81 -69.53
CA GLY A 167 -13.38 -13.36 -68.63
C GLY A 167 -13.02 -13.19 -67.14
N ASN A 168 -13.93 -13.56 -66.23
CA ASN A 168 -13.75 -13.40 -64.78
C ASN A 168 -12.52 -14.11 -64.20
N ASN A 169 -12.02 -15.15 -64.88
CA ASN A 169 -10.83 -15.90 -64.50
C ASN A 169 -9.85 -15.97 -65.68
N VAL A 170 -8.56 -15.77 -65.40
CA VAL A 170 -7.47 -15.81 -66.39
C VAL A 170 -6.84 -17.21 -66.44
N LEU A 171 -6.72 -17.89 -65.30
CA LEU A 171 -6.21 -19.25 -65.20
C LEU A 171 -7.02 -20.05 -64.17
N LYS A 172 -7.36 -21.30 -64.50
CA LYS A 172 -7.86 -22.29 -63.55
C LYS A 172 -7.07 -23.59 -63.68
N LEU A 173 -6.67 -24.15 -62.54
CA LEU A 173 -6.20 -25.52 -62.41
C LEU A 173 -7.23 -26.26 -61.55
N ALA A 174 -7.78 -27.35 -62.05
CA ALA A 174 -8.78 -28.16 -61.36
C ALA A 174 -8.30 -29.61 -61.18
N SER A 175 -8.91 -30.32 -60.23
CA SER A 175 -8.77 -31.77 -60.11
C SER A 175 -9.45 -32.48 -61.29
N SER A 176 -9.14 -33.77 -61.50
CA SER A 176 -9.86 -34.64 -62.43
C SER A 176 -11.34 -34.85 -62.09
N LEU A 177 -11.80 -34.33 -60.95
CA LEU A 177 -13.21 -34.29 -60.52
C LEU A 177 -13.83 -32.88 -60.66
N GLY A 178 -13.17 -31.96 -61.39
CA GLY A 178 -13.65 -30.60 -61.64
C GLY A 178 -13.54 -29.64 -60.44
N THR A 179 -12.87 -30.03 -59.36
CA THR A 179 -12.69 -29.16 -58.17
C THR A 179 -11.57 -28.15 -58.44
N GLU A 180 -11.85 -26.85 -58.38
CA GLU A 180 -10.82 -25.81 -58.53
C GLU A 180 -9.76 -25.92 -57.42
N LEU A 181 -8.49 -25.98 -57.82
CA LEU A 181 -7.32 -26.07 -56.96
C LEU A 181 -6.54 -24.75 -56.93
N VAL A 182 -6.38 -24.11 -58.09
CA VAL A 182 -5.80 -22.77 -58.22
C VAL A 182 -6.64 -21.96 -59.22
N THR A 183 -7.08 -20.77 -58.83
CA THR A 183 -7.94 -19.90 -59.64
C THR A 183 -7.40 -18.48 -59.60
N VAL A 184 -6.97 -17.96 -60.75
CA VAL A 184 -6.52 -16.58 -60.95
C VAL A 184 -7.66 -15.78 -61.56
N GLN A 185 -8.10 -14.71 -60.89
CA GLN A 185 -9.11 -13.78 -61.41
C GLN A 185 -8.50 -12.69 -62.32
N ASN A 186 -9.35 -12.02 -63.10
CA ASN A 186 -8.94 -10.92 -63.99
C ASN A 186 -8.58 -9.61 -63.26
N ASP A 187 -8.90 -9.51 -61.97
CA ASP A 187 -8.40 -8.48 -61.05
C ASP A 187 -6.99 -8.78 -60.50
N GLY A 188 -6.42 -9.95 -60.84
CA GLY A 188 -5.12 -10.43 -60.36
C GLY A 188 -5.15 -11.22 -59.05
N ASN A 189 -6.31 -11.41 -58.42
CA ASN A 189 -6.44 -12.18 -57.18
C ASN A 189 -6.24 -13.69 -57.44
N VAL A 190 -5.30 -14.31 -56.71
CA VAL A 190 -4.96 -15.73 -56.82
C VAL A 190 -5.56 -16.52 -55.66
N GLY A 191 -6.53 -17.37 -55.95
CA GLY A 191 -7.08 -18.35 -55.03
C GLY A 191 -6.33 -19.67 -55.11
N ILE A 192 -6.01 -20.27 -53.97
CA ILE A 192 -5.59 -21.67 -53.84
C ILE A 192 -6.57 -22.37 -52.91
N GLY A 193 -7.31 -23.36 -53.41
CA GLY A 193 -8.43 -23.99 -52.69
C GLY A 193 -9.65 -23.08 -52.43
N THR A 194 -9.76 -21.95 -53.16
CA THR A 194 -10.96 -21.10 -53.22
C THR A 194 -11.25 -20.69 -54.67
N THR A 195 -12.53 -20.67 -55.02
CA THR A 195 -13.03 -20.24 -56.34
C THR A 195 -13.23 -18.73 -56.44
N SER A 196 -13.25 -18.03 -55.29
CA SER A 196 -13.62 -16.62 -55.16
C SER A 196 -12.62 -15.90 -54.24
N PRO A 197 -11.36 -15.72 -54.66
CA PRO A 197 -10.35 -15.03 -53.86
C PRO A 197 -10.70 -13.55 -53.70
N ASN A 198 -10.62 -13.03 -52.46
CA ASN A 198 -10.89 -11.61 -52.15
C ASN A 198 -9.62 -10.81 -51.79
N SER A 199 -8.45 -11.41 -51.98
CA SER A 199 -7.13 -10.79 -51.81
C SER A 199 -6.14 -11.32 -52.85
N LEU A 200 -5.07 -10.56 -53.13
CA LEU A 200 -4.10 -10.85 -54.20
C LEU A 200 -3.53 -12.27 -54.15
N LEU A 201 -3.39 -12.81 -52.95
CA LEU A 201 -3.29 -14.25 -52.71
C LEU A 201 -4.27 -14.61 -51.59
N GLN A 202 -5.06 -15.67 -51.77
CA GLN A 202 -5.88 -16.28 -50.74
C GLN A 202 -5.70 -17.81 -50.79
N VAL A 203 -5.10 -18.38 -49.74
CA VAL A 203 -5.03 -19.84 -49.57
C VAL A 203 -6.11 -20.27 -48.59
N ALA A 204 -7.01 -21.14 -49.04
CA ALA A 204 -8.16 -21.62 -48.27
C ALA A 204 -8.32 -23.13 -48.39
N ARG A 205 -8.95 -23.73 -47.38
CA ARG A 205 -9.39 -25.14 -47.36
C ARG A 205 -10.71 -25.19 -46.57
N SER A 206 -11.54 -26.20 -46.82
CA SER A 206 -12.76 -26.41 -46.02
C SER A 206 -12.40 -26.61 -44.53
N SER A 207 -13.15 -25.92 -43.66
CA SER A 207 -12.77 -25.71 -42.25
C SER A 207 -12.92 -26.95 -41.37
N GLY A 208 -11.96 -27.16 -40.47
CA GLY A 208 -12.12 -28.09 -39.34
C GLY A 208 -10.83 -28.74 -38.80
N GLY A 209 -9.74 -28.74 -39.58
CA GLY A 209 -8.47 -29.38 -39.19
C GLY A 209 -7.46 -28.45 -38.53
N THR A 210 -6.33 -29.03 -38.11
CA THR A 210 -5.10 -28.31 -37.72
C THR A 210 -4.10 -28.20 -38.88
N GLU A 211 -4.54 -28.43 -40.11
CA GLU A 211 -3.72 -28.52 -41.32
C GLU A 211 -3.05 -27.19 -41.65
N THR A 212 -1.82 -27.27 -42.18
CA THR A 212 -1.09 -26.15 -42.77
C THR A 212 -1.86 -25.55 -43.96
N LEU A 213 -2.04 -24.22 -43.98
CA LEU A 213 -2.47 -23.45 -45.15
C LEU A 213 -1.28 -22.89 -45.92
N PHE A 214 -0.32 -22.29 -45.22
CA PHE A 214 0.87 -21.68 -45.81
C PHE A 214 2.08 -21.96 -44.92
N LYS A 215 3.21 -22.35 -45.52
CA LYS A 215 4.45 -22.67 -44.82
C LYS A 215 5.66 -22.10 -45.57
N VAL A 216 6.53 -21.42 -44.83
CA VAL A 216 7.90 -21.08 -45.21
C VAL A 216 8.83 -21.98 -44.39
N GLY A 217 9.76 -22.66 -45.06
CA GLY A 217 10.71 -23.54 -44.39
C GLY A 217 12.12 -23.46 -44.98
N THR A 218 13.06 -24.09 -44.30
CA THR A 218 14.46 -24.22 -44.74
C THR A 218 14.62 -25.30 -45.81
N SER A 219 15.78 -25.35 -46.47
CA SER A 219 16.18 -26.50 -47.31
C SER A 219 16.39 -27.81 -46.53
N THR A 220 16.34 -27.78 -45.20
CA THR A 220 16.33 -28.94 -44.30
C THR A 220 14.92 -29.35 -43.85
N ASN A 221 13.87 -28.69 -44.39
CA ASN A 221 12.45 -28.84 -44.07
C ASN A 221 11.99 -28.30 -42.70
N ASP A 222 12.83 -27.54 -41.99
CA ASP A 222 12.48 -26.89 -40.72
C ASP A 222 11.50 -25.73 -40.95
N ASP A 223 10.43 -25.68 -40.17
CA ASP A 223 9.39 -24.66 -40.19
C ASP A 223 9.90 -23.29 -39.71
N LEU A 224 9.90 -22.28 -40.58
CA LEU A 224 10.24 -20.90 -40.19
C LEU A 224 8.98 -20.09 -39.87
N LEU A 225 7.94 -20.23 -40.70
CA LEU A 225 6.63 -19.64 -40.51
C LEU A 225 5.57 -20.61 -41.03
N GLU A 226 4.57 -20.91 -40.23
CA GLU A 226 3.45 -21.77 -40.61
C GLU A 226 2.12 -21.14 -40.20
N VAL A 227 1.19 -20.96 -41.14
CA VAL A 227 -0.18 -20.52 -40.89
C VAL A 227 -1.09 -21.74 -41.01
N ARG A 228 -1.84 -22.06 -39.95
CA ARG A 228 -2.73 -23.23 -39.89
C ARG A 228 -4.19 -22.85 -40.05
N SER A 229 -4.96 -23.83 -40.54
CA SER A 229 -6.41 -23.72 -40.81
C SER A 229 -7.29 -23.54 -39.56
N ASN A 230 -6.73 -23.71 -38.35
CA ASN A 230 -7.38 -23.34 -37.09
C ASN A 230 -7.09 -21.89 -36.64
N GLY A 231 -6.40 -21.09 -37.45
CA GLY A 231 -6.01 -19.70 -37.15
C GLY A 231 -4.68 -19.53 -36.40
N ASN A 232 -4.03 -20.63 -35.98
CA ASN A 232 -2.71 -20.53 -35.34
C ASN A 232 -1.63 -20.12 -36.36
N VAL A 233 -0.75 -19.20 -35.95
CA VAL A 233 0.49 -18.88 -36.65
C VAL A 233 1.66 -19.35 -35.79
N LEU A 234 2.46 -20.27 -36.32
CA LEU A 234 3.63 -20.84 -35.65
C LEU A 234 4.91 -20.30 -36.29
N ILE A 235 5.86 -19.87 -35.46
CA ILE A 235 7.19 -19.40 -35.87
C ILE A 235 8.21 -20.22 -35.07
N ASN A 236 8.78 -21.25 -35.68
CA ASN A 236 9.60 -22.26 -34.99
C ASN A 236 11.11 -21.98 -35.14
N GLY A 237 11.52 -20.76 -34.82
CA GLY A 237 12.91 -20.33 -34.89
C GLY A 237 13.07 -18.80 -34.82
N GLY A 238 14.32 -18.33 -34.88
CA GLY A 238 14.63 -16.90 -35.01
C GLY A 238 14.12 -16.01 -33.86
N ASN A 239 13.87 -14.74 -34.18
CA ASN A 239 13.33 -13.69 -33.31
C ASN A 239 12.20 -12.99 -34.09
N VAL A 240 11.05 -12.72 -33.46
CA VAL A 240 9.89 -12.08 -34.11
C VAL A 240 9.97 -10.56 -33.95
N GLY A 241 10.30 -9.87 -35.04
CA GLY A 241 10.34 -8.40 -35.08
C GLY A 241 9.03 -7.82 -35.62
N ILE A 242 8.42 -6.88 -34.89
CA ILE A 242 7.29 -6.07 -35.36
C ILE A 242 7.72 -4.61 -35.36
N GLY A 243 7.76 -4.01 -36.56
CA GLY A 243 8.34 -2.67 -36.77
C GLY A 243 9.88 -2.64 -36.83
N LEU A 244 10.54 -3.80 -36.87
CA LEU A 244 12.00 -3.95 -36.80
C LEU A 244 12.56 -4.80 -37.93
N THR A 245 13.75 -4.44 -38.41
CA THR A 245 14.55 -5.22 -39.39
C THR A 245 15.59 -6.14 -38.75
N ALA A 246 15.91 -5.94 -37.46
CA ALA A 246 16.90 -6.71 -36.71
C ALA A 246 16.46 -6.89 -35.24
N PRO A 247 15.45 -7.75 -34.97
CA PRO A 247 14.93 -7.95 -33.61
C PRO A 247 15.94 -8.66 -32.70
N VAL A 248 16.20 -8.09 -31.53
CA VAL A 248 17.20 -8.59 -30.56
C VAL A 248 16.63 -9.59 -29.56
N ALA A 249 15.30 -9.61 -29.37
CA ALA A 249 14.58 -10.53 -28.49
C ALA A 249 13.61 -11.45 -29.24
N LYS A 250 13.17 -12.54 -28.59
CA LYS A 250 12.29 -13.56 -29.20
C LYS A 250 10.97 -13.00 -29.72
N LEU A 251 10.43 -12.00 -29.04
CA LEU A 251 9.44 -11.06 -29.56
C LEU A 251 9.98 -9.66 -29.25
N ASP A 252 10.08 -8.82 -30.27
CA ASP A 252 10.67 -7.49 -30.21
C ASP A 252 9.82 -6.52 -31.03
N VAL A 253 9.33 -5.46 -30.41
CA VAL A 253 8.23 -4.65 -30.94
C VAL A 253 8.49 -3.17 -30.68
N VAL A 254 8.54 -2.37 -31.75
CA VAL A 254 8.74 -0.91 -31.68
C VAL A 254 7.54 -0.18 -32.25
N GLY A 255 7.05 0.80 -31.49
CA GLY A 255 5.94 1.66 -31.90
C GLY A 255 6.36 2.66 -32.98
N ALA A 256 5.49 2.90 -33.96
CA ALA A 256 5.72 3.90 -35.00
C ALA A 256 5.82 5.32 -34.42
N GLY A 257 6.77 6.10 -34.93
CA GLY A 257 7.15 7.39 -34.34
C GLY A 257 6.08 8.50 -34.42
N THR A 258 6.30 9.55 -33.62
CA THR A 258 5.62 10.87 -33.66
C THR A 258 4.13 10.96 -33.27
N SER A 259 3.37 9.87 -33.11
CA SER A 259 1.96 9.96 -32.65
C SER A 259 1.51 8.82 -31.73
N GLY A 260 2.10 8.78 -30.53
CA GLY A 260 1.46 8.33 -29.28
C GLY A 260 0.89 6.90 -29.18
N THR A 261 1.08 6.05 -30.19
CA THR A 261 0.43 4.74 -30.29
C THR A 261 1.32 3.65 -29.70
N ALA A 262 0.76 2.79 -28.86
CA ALA A 262 1.52 1.80 -28.09
C ALA A 262 2.20 0.75 -28.99
N ALA A 263 3.44 0.38 -28.64
CA ALA A 263 4.18 -0.68 -29.32
C ALA A 263 3.54 -2.06 -29.11
N LEU A 264 3.18 -2.39 -27.85
CA LEU A 264 2.46 -3.60 -27.47
C LEU A 264 1.24 -3.21 -26.63
N LEU A 265 0.11 -3.90 -26.82
CA LEU A 265 -1.17 -3.55 -26.19
C LEU A 265 -1.96 -4.82 -25.82
N LEU A 266 -2.06 -5.11 -24.53
CA LEU A 266 -2.73 -6.29 -23.97
C LEU A 266 -4.07 -5.91 -23.31
N ARG A 267 -5.14 -6.64 -23.65
CA ARG A 267 -6.54 -6.50 -23.20
C ARG A 267 -7.20 -7.90 -23.36
N ASN A 268 -8.31 -8.29 -22.73
CA ASN A 268 -9.31 -7.57 -21.92
C ASN A 268 -8.85 -7.22 -20.49
N GLY A 269 -9.68 -6.45 -19.79
CA GLY A 269 -9.75 -6.41 -18.33
C GLY A 269 -11.23 -6.21 -17.93
N ASP A 270 -11.70 -6.97 -16.94
CA ASP A 270 -13.14 -7.13 -16.69
C ASP A 270 -13.76 -6.01 -15.85
N ASN A 271 -15.05 -5.76 -16.11
CA ASN A 271 -15.94 -5.02 -15.23
C ASN A 271 -16.32 -5.92 -14.05
N ILE A 272 -16.15 -5.41 -12.83
CA ILE A 272 -16.29 -6.06 -11.50
C ILE A 272 -17.58 -6.84 -11.19
N ASN A 273 -18.51 -6.96 -12.15
CA ASN A 273 -19.83 -7.59 -12.01
C ASN A 273 -19.93 -8.98 -12.68
N TYR A 274 -18.92 -9.38 -13.46
CA TYR A 274 -18.84 -10.71 -14.09
C TYR A 274 -17.50 -11.35 -13.71
N GLY A 275 -17.45 -12.69 -13.66
CA GLY A 275 -16.36 -13.43 -13.02
C GLY A 275 -15.00 -13.28 -13.71
N TYR A 276 -13.93 -13.42 -12.94
CA TYR A 276 -12.54 -13.33 -13.41
C TYR A 276 -12.21 -14.43 -14.45
N GLU A 277 -12.21 -14.11 -15.75
CA GLU A 277 -12.09 -15.15 -16.79
C GLU A 277 -10.69 -15.33 -17.40
N SER A 278 -9.77 -14.36 -17.28
CA SER A 278 -8.35 -14.57 -17.66
C SER A 278 -7.37 -13.52 -17.11
N ALA A 279 -6.12 -13.94 -16.93
CA ALA A 279 -4.98 -13.06 -16.66
C ALA A 279 -4.29 -12.61 -17.96
N GLN A 280 -3.82 -11.36 -18.01
CA GLN A 280 -3.26 -10.73 -19.21
C GLN A 280 -1.82 -11.17 -19.51
N ILE A 281 -1.01 -11.37 -18.47
CA ILE A 281 0.33 -11.95 -18.58
C ILE A 281 0.44 -13.09 -17.57
N ARG A 282 1.00 -14.21 -18.01
CA ARG A 282 1.26 -15.41 -17.20
C ARG A 282 2.73 -15.80 -17.29
N PHE A 283 3.33 -16.17 -16.17
CA PHE A 283 4.69 -16.69 -16.09
C PHE A 283 4.67 -18.08 -15.44
N GLY A 284 5.12 -19.10 -16.17
CA GLY A 284 5.21 -20.49 -15.69
C GLY A 284 6.65 -20.99 -15.49
N PHE A 285 6.82 -22.04 -14.70
CA PHE A 285 8.14 -22.59 -14.35
C PHE A 285 8.72 -23.47 -15.46
N ARG A 286 10.00 -23.26 -15.83
CA ARG A 286 10.78 -24.12 -16.75
C ARG A 286 10.06 -24.54 -18.05
N ASN A 287 9.47 -23.59 -18.76
CA ASN A 287 8.70 -23.82 -20.00
C ASN A 287 7.46 -24.72 -19.82
N THR A 288 6.88 -24.74 -18.61
CA THR A 288 5.63 -25.45 -18.29
C THR A 288 4.68 -24.51 -17.56
N ASP A 289 3.38 -24.82 -17.60
CA ASP A 289 2.34 -24.09 -16.86
C ASP A 289 2.31 -24.37 -15.35
N ASN A 290 3.43 -24.86 -14.78
CA ASN A 290 3.54 -25.10 -13.36
C ASN A 290 3.84 -23.81 -12.57
N TYR A 291 3.23 -23.66 -11.39
CA TYR A 291 3.47 -22.58 -10.42
C TYR A 291 3.29 -21.16 -11.03
N GLN A 292 2.15 -20.93 -11.71
CA GLN A 292 1.93 -19.70 -12.46
C GLN A 292 1.89 -18.44 -11.58
N HIS A 293 2.56 -17.38 -12.05
CA HIS A 293 2.42 -15.99 -11.58
C HIS A 293 1.65 -15.17 -12.61
N TYR A 294 0.93 -14.14 -12.18
CA TYR A 294 -0.04 -13.41 -13.01
C TYR A 294 0.08 -11.89 -12.88
N LEU A 295 -0.11 -11.17 -14.00
CA LEU A 295 -0.35 -9.73 -14.02
C LEU A 295 -1.73 -9.46 -14.63
N VAL A 296 -2.52 -8.62 -13.96
CA VAL A 296 -3.94 -8.39 -14.28
C VAL A 296 -4.32 -6.94 -14.02
N THR A 297 -4.91 -6.25 -15.00
CA THR A 297 -5.60 -4.97 -14.74
C THR A 297 -7.09 -5.18 -14.43
N ARG A 298 -7.58 -4.60 -13.33
CA ARG A 298 -9.02 -4.42 -13.12
C ARG A 298 -9.47 -3.07 -13.66
N HIS A 299 -10.59 -3.05 -14.39
CA HIS A 299 -11.11 -1.83 -15.00
C HIS A 299 -12.55 -1.54 -14.55
N ASN A 300 -12.80 -0.28 -14.24
CA ASN A 300 -14.14 0.21 -13.91
C ASN A 300 -14.68 1.04 -15.08
N THR A 301 -16.01 1.08 -15.24
CA THR A 301 -16.69 1.89 -16.26
C THR A 301 -16.69 3.39 -15.92
N VAL A 302 -16.35 3.75 -14.68
CA VAL A 302 -16.06 5.12 -14.23
C VAL A 302 -14.55 5.31 -14.01
N ALA A 303 -14.10 6.57 -13.97
CA ALA A 303 -12.68 6.94 -13.90
C ALA A 303 -11.96 6.61 -12.56
N SER A 304 -12.59 5.84 -11.66
CA SER A 304 -12.09 5.50 -10.32
C SER A 304 -12.17 3.99 -10.05
N GLY A 305 -11.23 3.46 -9.26
CA GLY A 305 -11.16 2.03 -8.92
C GLY A 305 -10.42 1.15 -9.93
N ASN A 306 -9.86 1.71 -11.01
CA ASN A 306 -8.95 1.01 -11.92
C ASN A 306 -7.66 0.60 -11.19
N SER A 307 -7.15 -0.61 -11.46
CA SER A 307 -5.88 -1.08 -10.88
C SER A 307 -4.99 -1.90 -11.82
N PHE A 308 -3.74 -2.06 -11.39
CA PHE A 308 -2.81 -3.06 -11.90
C PHE A 308 -2.36 -3.97 -10.74
N ASP A 309 -2.64 -5.26 -10.86
CA ASP A 309 -2.49 -6.25 -9.78
C ASP A 309 -1.45 -7.32 -10.16
N PHE A 310 -0.62 -7.68 -9.18
CA PHE A 310 0.45 -8.66 -9.25
C PHE A 310 0.11 -9.83 -8.32
N TYR A 311 -0.01 -11.03 -8.90
CA TYR A 311 -0.26 -12.24 -8.15
C TYR A 311 0.88 -13.25 -8.27
N THR A 312 1.20 -13.91 -7.17
CA THR A 312 2.14 -15.05 -7.12
C THR A 312 1.40 -16.37 -6.97
N SER A 313 2.00 -17.47 -7.42
CA SER A 313 1.49 -18.80 -7.10
C SER A 313 1.37 -19.00 -5.58
N ASP A 314 0.30 -19.66 -5.15
CA ASP A 314 0.09 -20.19 -3.80
C ASP A 314 0.96 -21.42 -3.46
N GLY A 315 1.74 -21.93 -4.42
CA GLY A 315 2.47 -23.19 -4.33
C GLY A 315 1.73 -24.39 -4.96
N THR A 316 0.51 -24.22 -5.47
CA THR A 316 -0.20 -25.23 -6.24
C THR A 316 0.43 -25.39 -7.61
N GLN A 317 0.84 -26.62 -7.93
CA GLN A 317 1.56 -26.94 -9.15
C GLN A 317 0.78 -26.52 -10.42
N ASN A 318 -0.41 -27.08 -10.66
CA ASN A 318 -1.27 -26.70 -11.79
C ASN A 318 -2.32 -25.65 -11.35
N GLY A 319 -1.89 -24.60 -10.65
CA GLY A 319 -2.79 -23.60 -10.08
C GLY A 319 -3.53 -22.77 -11.14
N VAL A 320 -4.79 -22.45 -10.88
CA VAL A 320 -5.65 -21.65 -11.78
C VAL A 320 -5.96 -20.29 -11.16
N TYR A 321 -5.82 -19.21 -11.93
CA TYR A 321 -6.24 -17.86 -11.50
C TYR A 321 -7.77 -17.74 -11.43
N PRO A 322 -8.35 -17.06 -10.40
CA PRO A 322 -7.68 -16.45 -9.25
C PRO A 322 -7.47 -17.40 -8.06
N THR A 323 -8.06 -18.60 -8.08
CA THR A 323 -8.14 -19.51 -6.93
C THR A 323 -6.78 -19.90 -6.32
N ASN A 324 -5.75 -20.06 -7.14
CA ASN A 324 -4.39 -20.44 -6.74
C ASN A 324 -3.38 -19.30 -6.87
N ALA A 325 -3.85 -18.06 -6.67
CA ALA A 325 -3.09 -16.85 -6.91
C ALA A 325 -3.15 -15.93 -5.67
N VAL A 326 -2.03 -15.80 -4.95
CA VAL A 326 -1.89 -14.89 -3.82
C VAL A 326 -1.65 -13.47 -4.33
N LEU A 327 -2.46 -12.50 -3.90
CA LEU A 327 -2.27 -11.08 -4.25
C LEU A 327 -1.05 -10.52 -3.49
N GLY A 328 0.04 -10.28 -4.19
CA GLY A 328 1.22 -9.61 -3.62
C GLY A 328 1.06 -8.09 -3.56
N LEU A 329 0.61 -7.50 -4.68
CA LEU A 329 0.55 -6.05 -4.86
C LEU A 329 -0.63 -5.66 -5.77
N SER A 330 -1.38 -4.61 -5.42
CA SER A 330 -2.41 -3.98 -6.24
C SER A 330 -2.17 -2.47 -6.25
N ILE A 331 -1.93 -1.88 -7.41
CA ILE A 331 -1.81 -0.42 -7.58
C ILE A 331 -3.17 0.10 -8.07
N ASN A 332 -4.01 0.62 -7.17
CA ASN A 332 -5.36 1.11 -7.48
C ASN A 332 -5.43 2.63 -7.38
N GLY A 333 -5.75 3.34 -8.47
CA GLY A 333 -5.89 4.80 -8.48
C GLY A 333 -4.65 5.60 -8.06
N GLY A 334 -3.46 4.97 -8.01
CA GLY A 334 -2.22 5.55 -7.48
C GLY A 334 -1.84 5.07 -6.06
N ASN A 335 -2.77 4.45 -5.33
CA ASN A 335 -2.53 3.84 -4.03
C ASN A 335 -1.92 2.43 -4.17
N VAL A 336 -0.94 2.11 -3.32
CA VAL A 336 -0.22 0.82 -3.27
C VAL A 336 -0.81 -0.06 -2.17
N GLY A 337 -1.57 -1.08 -2.57
CA GLY A 337 -2.10 -2.12 -1.68
C GLY A 337 -1.22 -3.36 -1.66
N ILE A 338 -0.80 -3.83 -0.49
CA ILE A 338 -0.13 -5.13 -0.29
C ILE A 338 -1.14 -6.03 0.42
N GLY A 339 -1.51 -7.16 -0.18
CA GLY A 339 -2.56 -8.04 0.33
C GLY A 339 -4.00 -7.47 0.29
N THR A 340 -4.22 -6.31 -0.35
CA THR A 340 -5.55 -5.71 -0.55
C THR A 340 -5.75 -5.19 -1.97
N THR A 341 -6.91 -5.49 -2.56
CA THR A 341 -7.37 -4.97 -3.86
C THR A 341 -7.95 -3.55 -3.81
N SER A 342 -8.22 -3.05 -2.59
CA SER A 342 -8.93 -1.79 -2.33
C SER A 342 -8.18 -0.92 -1.31
N PRO A 343 -6.95 -0.46 -1.63
CA PRO A 343 -6.16 0.38 -0.73
C PRO A 343 -6.78 1.77 -0.56
N ASN A 344 -7.15 2.13 0.67
CA ASN A 344 -7.80 3.41 0.99
C ASN A 344 -6.81 4.57 1.25
N ASN A 345 -5.50 4.28 1.29
CA ASN A 345 -4.40 5.20 1.51
C ASN A 345 -3.27 4.91 0.51
N LEU A 346 -2.34 5.87 0.32
CA LEU A 346 -1.22 5.77 -0.63
C LEU A 346 -0.37 4.49 -0.46
N PHE A 347 -0.24 3.99 0.77
CA PHE A 347 0.33 2.68 1.07
C PHE A 347 -0.57 1.99 2.11
N ASN A 348 -1.07 0.79 1.78
CA ASN A 348 -1.97 0.02 2.63
C ASN A 348 -1.54 -1.45 2.60
N VAL A 349 -0.86 -1.90 3.66
CA VAL A 349 -0.69 -3.34 3.91
C VAL A 349 -1.98 -3.88 4.55
N ASN A 350 -2.38 -5.10 4.19
CA ASN A 350 -3.46 -5.84 4.80
C ASN A 350 -3.07 -7.33 4.84
N SER A 351 -2.94 -7.92 6.02
CA SER A 351 -2.54 -9.33 6.22
C SER A 351 -3.69 -10.32 6.00
N GLY A 352 -4.45 -10.15 4.91
CA GLY A 352 -5.64 -10.94 4.62
C GLY A 352 -5.33 -12.44 4.49
N SER A 353 -5.75 -13.23 5.48
CA SER A 353 -5.52 -14.68 5.63
C SER A 353 -4.05 -15.14 5.77
N ALA A 354 -3.08 -14.49 5.11
CA ALA A 354 -1.65 -14.74 5.29
C ALA A 354 -0.80 -13.52 4.85
N PRO A 355 0.38 -13.27 5.46
CA PRO A 355 0.92 -13.90 6.66
C PRO A 355 0.47 -13.19 7.95
N ALA A 356 0.34 -13.93 9.07
CA ALA A 356 -0.03 -13.39 10.38
C ALA A 356 1.15 -12.80 11.20
N ASN A 357 2.23 -12.40 10.52
CA ASN A 357 3.47 -11.89 11.13
C ASN A 357 3.49 -10.34 11.10
N SER A 358 4.57 -9.71 11.57
CA SER A 358 4.78 -8.25 11.46
C SER A 358 4.45 -7.74 10.05
N GLN A 359 3.43 -6.90 9.92
CA GLN A 359 2.89 -6.44 8.63
C GLN A 359 3.84 -5.51 7.89
N PHE A 360 4.59 -4.71 8.64
CA PHE A 360 5.63 -3.85 8.09
C PHE A 360 6.86 -3.94 8.99
N ARG A 361 8.03 -4.18 8.38
CA ARG A 361 9.29 -4.39 9.09
C ARG A 361 10.42 -3.67 8.38
N VAL A 362 11.15 -2.84 9.12
CA VAL A 362 12.41 -2.23 8.68
C VAL A 362 13.53 -2.87 9.49
N THR A 363 14.57 -3.39 8.85
CA THR A 363 15.68 -4.08 9.54
C THR A 363 17.02 -3.45 9.13
N ALA A 364 17.85 -3.10 10.11
CA ALA A 364 19.21 -2.64 9.90
C ALA A 364 20.18 -3.82 10.09
N ASN A 365 20.78 -4.29 8.99
CA ASN A 365 21.87 -5.28 8.97
C ASN A 365 21.62 -6.58 9.78
N ASN A 366 20.36 -6.97 9.98
CA ASN A 366 19.91 -8.04 10.89
C ASN A 366 20.30 -7.87 12.37
N ALA A 367 20.82 -6.71 12.77
CA ALA A 367 21.24 -6.41 14.15
C ALA A 367 20.17 -5.65 14.95
N GLY A 368 19.29 -4.89 14.27
CA GLY A 368 18.19 -4.16 14.88
C GLY A 368 17.07 -3.88 13.87
N GLY A 369 15.93 -3.37 14.33
CA GLY A 369 14.80 -3.09 13.45
C GLY A 369 13.52 -2.61 14.13
N ILE A 370 12.61 -2.09 13.30
CA ILE A 370 11.27 -1.65 13.71
C ILE A 370 10.25 -2.63 13.12
N SER A 371 9.45 -3.23 13.98
CA SER A 371 8.34 -4.12 13.64
C SER A 371 7.01 -3.45 13.96
N LEU A 372 6.14 -3.32 12.94
CA LEU A 372 4.73 -2.98 13.12
C LEU A 372 3.87 -4.25 13.01
N LEU A 373 3.04 -4.48 14.02
CA LEU A 373 2.04 -5.56 14.04
C LEU A 373 0.65 -4.95 14.26
N ALA A 374 -0.29 -5.24 13.36
CA ALA A 374 -1.71 -4.98 13.57
C ALA A 374 -2.47 -6.30 13.42
N TYR A 375 -2.64 -7.03 14.53
CA TYR A 375 -3.20 -8.39 14.51
C TYR A 375 -4.73 -8.40 14.54
N SER A 376 -5.33 -7.48 15.30
CA SER A 376 -6.78 -7.30 15.45
C SER A 376 -7.10 -5.84 15.83
N ALA A 377 -8.37 -5.50 16.08
CA ALA A 377 -8.78 -4.13 16.41
C ALA A 377 -8.04 -3.57 17.66
N ASP A 378 -7.84 -4.42 18.67
CA ASP A 378 -6.79 -4.30 19.68
C ASP A 378 -5.72 -5.37 19.45
N ASN A 379 -4.58 -5.29 20.14
CA ASN A 379 -3.32 -5.98 19.81
C ASN A 379 -2.63 -5.35 18.59
N ASN A 380 -2.34 -4.05 18.69
CA ASN A 380 -1.58 -3.28 17.70
C ASN A 380 -0.27 -2.76 18.33
N ALA A 381 0.88 -3.16 17.79
CA ALA A 381 2.21 -2.88 18.34
C ALA A 381 3.10 -2.10 17.37
N LEU A 382 3.79 -1.10 17.91
CA LEU A 382 5.07 -0.59 17.40
C LEU A 382 6.15 -1.14 18.32
N ALA A 383 7.00 -2.01 17.79
CA ALA A 383 8.04 -2.68 18.56
C ALA A 383 9.43 -2.43 17.96
N PHE A 384 10.39 -2.13 18.83
CA PHE A 384 11.78 -1.85 18.51
C PHE A 384 12.64 -3.06 18.87
N ASP A 385 13.60 -3.36 18.02
CA ASP A 385 14.63 -4.40 18.15
C ASP A 385 14.09 -5.78 18.53
N THR A 386 12.91 -6.07 17.96
CA THR A 386 12.11 -7.28 18.14
C THR A 386 11.42 -7.69 16.84
N ASP A 387 11.08 -8.97 16.77
CA ASP A 387 10.56 -9.64 15.58
C ASP A 387 9.38 -10.55 15.98
N TYR A 388 8.25 -10.50 15.27
CA TYR A 388 7.09 -11.35 15.58
C TYR A 388 7.01 -12.55 14.64
N VAL A 389 7.40 -13.72 15.18
CA VAL A 389 7.46 -15.00 14.48
C VAL A 389 6.73 -16.03 15.35
N SER A 390 5.39 -15.98 15.32
CA SER A 390 4.41 -16.59 16.25
C SER A 390 4.53 -16.21 17.74
N ALA A 391 5.69 -15.75 18.19
CA ALA A 391 5.91 -15.00 19.42
C ALA A 391 6.84 -13.80 19.13
N TRP A 392 6.93 -12.86 20.07
CA TRP A 392 7.95 -11.80 20.00
C TRP A 392 9.32 -12.36 20.37
N ILE A 393 10.34 -12.05 19.58
CA ILE A 393 11.72 -12.53 19.76
C ILE A 393 12.69 -11.34 19.71
N ALA A 394 13.59 -11.26 20.68
CA ALA A 394 14.60 -10.19 20.78
C ALA A 394 15.61 -10.23 19.62
N ARG A 395 15.97 -9.06 19.09
CA ARG A 395 17.03 -8.85 18.08
C ARG A 395 18.27 -8.17 18.66
N ASP A 396 18.12 -7.36 19.71
CA ASP A 396 19.21 -6.79 20.52
C ASP A 396 19.11 -7.25 22.00
N THR A 397 20.04 -6.83 22.87
CA THR A 397 20.00 -7.07 24.32
C THR A 397 18.98 -6.19 25.07
N SER A 398 18.43 -5.18 24.42
CA SER A 398 17.29 -4.39 24.93
C SER A 398 16.19 -4.30 23.89
N ALA A 399 14.93 -4.15 24.32
CA ALA A 399 13.81 -3.92 23.41
C ALA A 399 12.65 -3.18 24.06
N VAL A 400 11.98 -2.35 23.26
CA VAL A 400 10.87 -1.47 23.66
C VAL A 400 9.65 -1.74 22.80
N GLN A 401 8.46 -1.72 23.40
CA GLN A 401 7.18 -1.86 22.71
C GLN A 401 6.17 -0.82 23.17
N ILE A 402 5.51 -0.19 22.21
CA ILE A 402 4.29 0.61 22.41
C ILE A 402 3.13 -0.25 21.89
N TYR A 403 2.18 -0.61 22.76
CA TYR A 403 1.18 -1.64 22.48
C TYR A 403 -0.24 -1.20 22.89
N LYS A 404 -1.18 -1.15 21.93
CA LYS A 404 -2.62 -1.04 22.17
C LYS A 404 -3.18 -2.44 22.39
N GLN A 405 -3.58 -2.79 23.61
CA GLN A 405 -4.09 -4.12 23.98
C GLN A 405 -5.18 -4.01 25.05
N ASN A 406 -6.30 -4.71 24.82
CA ASN A 406 -7.48 -4.73 25.69
C ASN A 406 -7.91 -3.32 26.09
N ASP A 407 -8.15 -2.51 25.07
CA ASP A 407 -8.34 -1.07 25.09
C ASP A 407 -7.19 -0.18 25.61
N LEU A 408 -6.36 -0.63 26.54
CA LEU A 408 -5.21 0.11 27.10
C LEU A 408 -4.13 0.45 26.06
N LEU A 409 -3.50 1.61 26.20
CA LEU A 409 -2.19 1.94 25.61
C LEU A 409 -1.09 1.62 26.62
N GLN A 410 -0.12 0.78 26.24
CA GLN A 410 0.88 0.23 27.14
C GLN A 410 2.30 0.48 26.61
N PHE A 411 3.20 0.91 27.48
CA PHE A 411 4.64 1.03 27.20
C PHE A 411 5.38 -0.08 27.95
N LYS A 412 6.16 -0.89 27.22
CA LYS A 412 6.85 -2.07 27.74
C LYS A 412 8.32 -2.03 27.38
N LEU A 413 9.18 -2.40 28.34
CA LEU A 413 10.63 -2.32 28.21
C LEU A 413 11.28 -3.53 28.91
N ASP A 414 12.33 -4.07 28.29
CA ASP A 414 13.25 -5.03 28.89
C ASP A 414 14.67 -4.73 28.38
N ASP A 415 15.63 -4.65 29.29
CA ASP A 415 17.04 -4.32 29.07
C ASP A 415 17.99 -5.50 29.40
N SER A 416 17.42 -6.69 29.68
CA SER A 416 18.12 -7.88 30.17
C SER A 416 18.12 -9.06 29.18
N LEU A 417 17.87 -8.78 27.90
CA LEU A 417 17.57 -9.80 26.88
C LEU A 417 18.82 -10.46 26.30
N THR A 418 18.62 -11.67 25.75
CA THR A 418 19.61 -12.35 24.91
C THR A 418 19.11 -12.35 23.46
N VAL A 419 19.94 -11.92 22.51
CA VAL A 419 19.60 -11.94 21.07
C VAL A 419 19.12 -13.34 20.66
N GLY A 420 17.87 -13.42 20.18
CA GLY A 420 17.21 -14.69 19.82
C GLY A 420 16.31 -15.31 20.90
N SER A 421 16.27 -14.78 22.13
CA SER A 421 15.31 -15.22 23.16
C SER A 421 13.90 -14.71 22.89
N SER A 422 12.91 -15.37 23.49
CA SER A 422 11.56 -14.81 23.60
C SER A 422 11.62 -13.44 24.30
N TYR A 423 10.82 -12.49 23.82
CA TYR A 423 10.61 -11.19 24.43
C TYR A 423 9.24 -11.19 25.10
N ALA A 424 9.22 -11.05 26.43
CA ALA A 424 8.01 -11.06 27.25
C ALA A 424 8.07 -9.94 28.30
N PRO A 425 8.09 -8.67 27.85
CA PRO A 425 8.41 -7.53 28.72
C PRO A 425 7.30 -7.25 29.73
N THR A 426 7.68 -6.70 30.88
CA THR A 426 6.71 -6.10 31.79
C THR A 426 6.21 -4.77 31.21
N THR A 427 4.94 -4.46 31.50
CA THR A 427 4.42 -3.09 31.28
C THR A 427 5.05 -2.17 32.32
N ARG A 428 5.51 -0.99 31.89
CA ARG A 428 6.06 0.06 32.77
C ARG A 428 5.14 1.27 32.91
N MET A 429 4.34 1.55 31.88
CA MET A 429 3.33 2.59 31.90
C MET A 429 2.08 2.15 31.14
N VAL A 430 0.91 2.48 31.67
CA VAL A 430 -0.42 2.27 31.07
C VAL A 430 -1.13 3.61 30.94
N ILE A 431 -1.88 3.79 29.86
CA ILE A 431 -2.95 4.80 29.76
C ILE A 431 -4.25 4.07 29.40
N ASP A 432 -5.29 4.25 30.19
CA ASP A 432 -6.62 3.66 29.94
C ASP A 432 -7.52 4.56 29.07
N MET A 433 -8.77 4.15 28.86
CA MET A 433 -9.75 4.92 28.07
C MET A 433 -10.54 5.97 28.88
N ALA A 434 -10.33 6.06 30.20
CA ALA A 434 -10.76 7.19 31.03
C ALA A 434 -9.72 8.33 31.05
N GLY A 435 -8.47 8.02 30.67
CA GLY A 435 -7.32 8.93 30.71
C GLY A 435 -6.43 8.75 31.94
N ASN A 436 -6.65 7.69 32.73
CA ASN A 436 -5.82 7.35 33.88
C ASN A 436 -4.44 6.85 33.44
N VAL A 437 -3.39 7.34 34.09
CA VAL A 437 -2.01 6.95 33.84
C VAL A 437 -1.49 6.07 34.97
N GLY A 438 -1.22 4.80 34.68
CA GLY A 438 -0.51 3.90 35.58
C GLY A 438 1.00 3.94 35.28
N ILE A 439 1.84 4.03 36.31
CA ILE A 439 3.29 3.78 36.22
C ILE A 439 3.60 2.62 37.19
N GLY A 440 4.14 1.52 36.67
CA GLY A 440 4.10 0.22 37.38
C GLY A 440 2.70 -0.43 37.37
N ASP A 441 1.64 0.35 37.59
CA ASP A 441 0.27 -0.16 37.56
C ASP A 441 -0.21 -0.55 36.15
N ASN A 442 -1.06 -1.59 36.11
CA ASN A 442 -1.70 -2.09 34.90
C ASN A 442 -3.23 -1.88 34.90
N SER A 443 -3.76 -1.33 35.98
CA SER A 443 -5.17 -1.16 36.32
C SER A 443 -5.43 0.13 37.12
N PRO A 444 -4.88 1.30 36.69
CA PRO A 444 -4.91 2.53 37.49
C PRO A 444 -6.34 3.00 37.81
N ASP A 445 -6.65 3.25 39.08
CA ASP A 445 -7.97 3.74 39.50
C ASP A 445 -8.03 5.28 39.69
N ALA A 446 -6.87 5.93 39.63
CA ALA A 446 -6.69 7.38 39.67
C ALA A 446 -6.02 7.94 38.39
N LEU A 447 -6.21 9.24 38.13
CA LEU A 447 -5.67 9.93 36.94
C LEU A 447 -4.15 9.80 36.77
N LEU A 448 -3.42 9.69 37.88
CA LEU A 448 -2.03 9.24 37.93
C LEU A 448 -1.89 8.34 39.15
N GLU A 449 -1.58 7.06 38.91
CA GLU A 449 -1.27 6.08 39.94
C GLU A 449 0.13 5.51 39.69
N ILE A 450 0.91 5.32 40.77
CA ILE A 450 2.28 4.81 40.69
C ILE A 450 2.50 3.69 41.71
N SER A 451 2.73 2.48 41.20
CA SER A 451 2.85 1.24 41.99
C SER A 451 4.01 0.36 41.49
N GLU A 452 5.24 0.78 41.78
CA GLU A 452 6.42 -0.12 41.68
C GLU A 452 6.81 -0.67 43.07
N GLU A 453 7.08 -1.98 43.13
CA GLU A 453 7.58 -2.65 44.32
C GLU A 453 9.11 -2.50 44.43
N GLY A 454 9.57 -1.63 45.33
CA GLY A 454 10.99 -1.52 45.72
C GLY A 454 11.71 -0.23 45.31
N THR A 455 11.11 0.59 44.45
CA THR A 455 11.58 1.95 44.09
C THR A 455 10.75 3.02 44.82
N THR A 456 11.23 4.27 44.89
CA THR A 456 10.47 5.36 45.54
C THR A 456 9.32 5.81 44.63
N PRO A 457 8.04 5.56 44.98
CA PRO A 457 6.92 5.65 44.03
C PRO A 457 6.66 7.06 43.48
N PHE A 458 7.10 8.12 44.16
CA PHE A 458 7.01 9.46 43.60
C PHE A 458 8.19 10.33 44.03
N MET A 459 8.79 11.07 43.10
CA MET A 459 9.82 12.07 43.40
C MET A 459 9.80 13.24 42.41
N ILE A 460 10.11 14.44 42.91
CA ILE A 460 10.43 15.64 42.14
C ILE A 460 11.87 16.00 42.46
N SER A 461 12.76 15.93 41.47
CA SER A 461 14.18 16.32 41.60
C SER A 461 14.43 17.74 41.07
N ASN A 462 15.51 18.37 41.54
CA ASN A 462 16.04 19.62 41.00
C ASN A 462 17.17 19.41 39.95
N GLY A 463 17.57 18.16 39.70
CA GLY A 463 18.61 17.78 38.75
C GLY A 463 18.66 16.27 38.47
N ASP A 464 19.43 15.87 37.46
CA ASP A 464 19.39 14.51 36.91
C ASP A 464 20.16 13.47 37.76
N GLU A 465 21.05 13.90 38.67
CA GLU A 465 21.98 13.04 39.41
C GLU A 465 21.95 13.28 40.94
N GLY A 466 20.88 12.83 41.61
CA GLY A 466 20.88 12.54 43.06
C GLY A 466 21.15 13.72 44.02
N ASN A 467 21.00 14.96 43.54
CA ASN A 467 21.54 16.17 44.18
C ASN A 467 20.49 17.14 44.75
N GLY A 468 19.20 16.78 44.75
CA GLY A 468 18.18 17.46 45.55
C GLY A 468 16.73 17.11 45.20
N ASN A 469 16.11 16.23 45.99
CA ASN A 469 14.67 15.98 45.87
C ASN A 469 13.90 17.12 46.56
N PHE A 470 13.10 17.88 45.79
CA PHE A 470 12.15 18.84 46.34
C PHE A 470 11.05 18.13 47.12
N MET A 471 10.52 17.04 46.56
CA MET A 471 9.47 16.22 47.16
C MET A 471 9.71 14.74 46.87
N ILE A 472 9.44 13.87 47.83
CA ILE A 472 9.54 12.41 47.70
C ILE A 472 8.46 11.71 48.51
N VAL A 473 7.85 10.67 47.94
CA VAL A 473 7.09 9.66 48.69
C VAL A 473 7.93 8.39 48.71
N THR A 474 8.24 7.85 49.89
CA THR A 474 9.01 6.61 50.02
C THR A 474 8.11 5.37 49.94
N THR A 475 8.71 4.19 49.77
CA THR A 475 8.02 2.89 49.88
C THR A 475 7.34 2.65 51.23
N SER A 476 7.67 3.44 52.26
CA SER A 476 6.99 3.42 53.56
C SER A 476 5.81 4.39 53.67
N GLY A 477 5.47 5.10 52.59
CA GLY A 477 4.41 6.12 52.57
C GLY A 477 4.79 7.45 53.23
N ASN A 478 6.06 7.67 53.59
CA ASN A 478 6.51 8.93 54.19
C ASN A 478 6.75 9.98 53.11
N LEU A 479 6.16 11.17 53.29
CA LEU A 479 6.38 12.36 52.47
C LEU A 479 7.58 13.16 52.98
N GLY A 480 8.66 13.19 52.20
CA GLY A 480 9.81 14.08 52.42
C GLY A 480 9.70 15.33 51.55
N ILE A 481 9.97 16.50 52.13
CA ILE A 481 10.11 17.77 51.41
C ILE A 481 11.46 18.37 51.79
N GLY A 482 12.31 18.64 50.79
CA GLY A 482 13.71 19.05 51.01
C GLY A 482 14.62 17.97 51.62
N THR A 483 14.15 16.72 51.71
CA THR A 483 14.90 15.59 52.28
C THR A 483 14.59 14.29 51.55
N THR A 484 15.61 13.45 51.32
CA THR A 484 15.49 12.11 50.72
C THR A 484 15.20 11.01 51.73
N SER A 485 15.36 11.29 53.03
CA SER A 485 15.22 10.32 54.14
C SER A 485 14.20 10.82 55.17
N PRO A 486 12.89 10.80 54.85
CA PRO A 486 11.85 11.24 55.79
C PRO A 486 11.66 10.24 56.94
N THR A 487 11.97 10.68 58.16
CA THR A 487 11.88 9.90 59.41
C THR A 487 10.50 9.90 60.06
N ALA A 488 9.56 10.65 59.47
CA ALA A 488 8.15 10.74 59.86
C ALA A 488 7.26 10.79 58.61
N THR A 489 5.96 10.57 58.76
CA THR A 489 4.97 10.55 57.66
C THR A 489 4.94 11.85 56.85
N LEU A 490 5.27 12.98 57.49
CA LEU A 490 5.65 14.22 56.83
C LEU A 490 6.96 14.70 57.48
N HIS A 491 8.03 14.84 56.70
CA HIS A 491 9.31 15.41 57.15
C HIS A 491 9.71 16.53 56.18
N ILE A 492 9.60 17.77 56.64
CA ILE A 492 10.01 18.97 55.89
C ILE A 492 11.37 19.43 56.44
N VAL A 493 12.32 19.70 55.55
CA VAL A 493 13.65 20.22 55.88
C VAL A 493 13.96 21.41 54.97
N ASP A 494 13.98 22.62 55.54
CA ASP A 494 14.52 23.80 54.87
C ASP A 494 16.05 23.83 55.00
N THR A 495 16.70 24.43 54.00
CA THR A 495 18.13 24.71 53.94
C THR A 495 18.43 26.17 53.54
N THR A 496 17.40 27.03 53.45
CA THR A 496 17.44 28.32 52.74
C THR A 496 16.97 29.54 53.55
N ASN A 497 16.80 29.39 54.87
CA ASN A 497 16.39 30.43 55.83
C ASN A 497 15.01 31.05 55.53
N GLN A 498 14.02 30.21 55.16
CA GLN A 498 12.64 30.64 54.90
C GLN A 498 11.69 30.24 56.04
N ASP A 499 10.38 30.39 55.83
CA ASP A 499 9.38 29.73 56.67
C ASP A 499 9.39 28.22 56.35
N LEU A 500 9.67 27.38 57.35
CA LEU A 500 9.80 25.92 57.20
C LEU A 500 8.44 25.25 56.96
N PHE A 501 7.39 25.75 57.62
CA PHE A 501 6.01 25.34 57.41
C PHE A 501 5.09 26.53 57.68
N ARG A 502 4.14 26.76 56.77
CA ARG A 502 3.26 27.93 56.77
C ARG A 502 1.90 27.52 56.25
N VAL A 503 0.83 28.03 56.87
CA VAL A 503 -0.56 27.67 56.54
C VAL A 503 -1.42 28.93 56.45
N ASP A 504 -1.26 29.71 55.38
CA ASP A 504 -2.10 30.89 55.12
C ASP A 504 -3.58 30.51 54.90
N ASP A 505 -4.48 31.34 55.40
CA ASP A 505 -5.90 31.36 55.06
C ASP A 505 -6.13 32.26 53.81
N ASN A 506 -7.29 32.13 53.15
CA ASN A 506 -7.60 32.85 51.90
C ASN A 506 -8.53 34.06 52.13
N GLY A 507 -8.51 34.62 53.33
CA GLY A 507 -9.13 35.89 53.69
C GLY A 507 -8.33 37.09 53.18
N THR A 508 -8.95 38.26 53.15
CA THR A 508 -8.29 39.49 52.66
C THR A 508 -7.31 40.12 53.65
N ASP A 509 -7.28 39.63 54.89
CA ASP A 509 -6.70 40.34 56.04
C ASP A 509 -5.75 39.46 56.88
N ASP A 510 -5.67 38.13 56.67
CA ASP A 510 -4.67 37.29 57.35
C ASP A 510 -3.30 37.41 56.70
N THR A 511 -2.53 38.38 57.19
CA THR A 511 -1.12 38.58 56.80
C THR A 511 -0.14 37.69 57.59
N SER A 512 -0.66 36.81 58.47
CA SER A 512 0.01 36.43 59.71
C SER A 512 -0.47 35.09 60.32
N PRO A 513 -0.48 33.98 59.56
CA PRO A 513 -1.12 32.73 59.99
C PRO A 513 -0.25 31.91 60.97
N PHE A 514 -0.52 30.59 61.07
CA PHE A 514 0.41 29.63 61.66
C PHE A 514 1.69 29.52 60.83
N VAL A 515 2.83 29.89 61.44
CA VAL A 515 4.16 29.86 60.82
C VAL A 515 5.17 29.18 61.73
N ILE A 516 5.97 28.27 61.18
CA ILE A 516 7.20 27.74 61.79
C ILE A 516 8.37 28.29 60.96
N ARG A 517 9.21 29.13 61.55
CA ARG A 517 10.38 29.73 60.89
C ARG A 517 11.58 28.76 60.87
N ALA A 518 12.56 28.97 59.98
CA ALA A 518 13.81 28.19 59.96
C ALA A 518 14.63 28.24 61.27
N ASP A 519 14.44 29.27 62.13
CA ASP A 519 15.04 29.33 63.47
C ASP A 519 14.29 28.49 64.52
N GLY A 520 13.15 27.88 64.13
CA GLY A 520 12.26 27.11 64.98
C GLY A 520 11.42 27.95 65.95
N ASN A 521 11.14 29.22 65.67
CA ASN A 521 10.10 29.99 66.34
C ASN A 521 8.74 29.70 65.69
N VAL A 522 7.69 29.60 66.53
CA VAL A 522 6.31 29.39 66.11
C VAL A 522 5.51 30.67 66.27
N GLY A 523 4.89 31.14 65.19
CA GLY A 523 3.94 32.25 65.18
C GLY A 523 2.51 31.76 65.00
N ILE A 524 1.57 32.42 65.69
CA ILE A 524 0.12 32.33 65.47
C ILE A 524 -0.39 33.78 65.48
N GLY A 525 -1.01 34.26 64.40
CA GLY A 525 -1.36 35.67 64.29
C GLY A 525 -0.16 36.60 64.07
N THR A 526 1.04 36.06 63.83
CA THR A 526 2.28 36.81 63.55
C THR A 526 3.21 36.03 62.62
N ALA A 527 3.65 36.66 61.53
CA ALA A 527 4.66 36.10 60.63
C ALA A 527 6.11 36.31 61.13
N GLY A 528 6.30 37.12 62.17
CA GLY A 528 7.61 37.50 62.71
C GLY A 528 7.79 37.23 64.21
N PRO A 529 7.48 36.04 64.74
CA PRO A 529 7.62 35.71 66.16
C PRO A 529 9.03 36.00 66.70
N GLY A 530 9.13 36.96 67.61
CA GLY A 530 10.36 37.33 68.34
C GLY A 530 10.68 36.40 69.51
N ALA A 531 9.76 35.48 69.84
CA ALA A 531 9.92 34.44 70.84
C ALA A 531 9.68 33.04 70.26
N LYS A 532 10.06 31.99 71.01
CA LYS A 532 9.91 30.58 70.57
C LYS A 532 8.47 30.16 70.29
N LEU A 533 7.52 30.76 70.99
CA LEU A 533 6.10 30.80 70.63
C LEU A 533 5.65 32.25 70.82
N GLU A 534 5.04 32.83 69.80
CA GLU A 534 4.36 34.12 69.89
C GLU A 534 2.95 33.96 69.33
N VAL A 535 1.97 34.45 70.10
CA VAL A 535 0.56 34.46 69.69
C VAL A 535 0.08 35.90 69.75
N VAL A 536 -0.39 36.40 68.61
CA VAL A 536 -0.84 37.77 68.39
C VAL A 536 -2.27 37.71 67.86
N ASN A 537 -3.02 38.78 68.10
CA ASN A 537 -4.41 38.93 67.68
C ASN A 537 -4.56 40.28 66.99
N SER A 538 -5.01 40.24 65.73
CA SER A 538 -5.11 41.41 64.85
C SER A 538 -6.56 41.89 64.68
N ASP A 539 -7.54 41.27 65.34
CA ASP A 539 -8.94 41.69 65.27
C ASP A 539 -9.12 43.09 65.89
N THR A 540 -9.63 44.02 65.09
CA THR A 540 -9.91 45.41 65.52
C THR A 540 -11.25 45.56 66.24
N SER A 541 -11.95 44.45 66.52
CA SER A 541 -13.24 44.44 67.22
C SER A 541 -13.03 44.32 68.74
N ASP A 542 -13.40 45.37 69.47
CA ASP A 542 -13.22 45.56 70.93
C ASP A 542 -14.14 44.65 71.80
N THR A 543 -14.10 43.35 71.52
CA THR A 543 -14.74 42.28 72.29
C THR A 543 -13.66 41.29 72.67
N VAL A 544 -13.28 41.25 73.96
CA VAL A 544 -12.08 40.55 74.48
C VAL A 544 -12.02 39.06 74.07
N THR A 545 -11.43 38.80 72.91
CA THR A 545 -10.95 37.50 72.47
C THR A 545 -9.65 37.18 73.20
N ASN A 546 -9.38 35.90 73.46
CA ASN A 546 -8.24 35.48 74.27
C ASN A 546 -7.14 34.95 73.35
N ASP A 547 -6.14 35.77 73.07
CA ASP A 547 -4.99 35.45 72.22
C ASP A 547 -4.37 34.10 72.63
N LEU A 548 -4.11 33.92 73.93
CA LEU A 548 -3.66 32.65 74.50
C LEU A 548 -4.64 32.12 75.56
N ARG A 549 -5.59 31.28 75.14
CA ARG A 549 -6.52 30.59 76.05
C ARG A 549 -5.89 29.34 76.69
N ILE A 550 -5.31 29.47 77.88
CA ILE A 550 -4.89 28.32 78.71
C ILE A 550 -6.10 27.84 79.53
N GLY A 551 -6.70 26.71 79.15
CA GLY A 551 -7.93 26.20 79.78
C GLY A 551 -7.98 24.67 79.96
N HIS A 552 -8.56 24.23 81.07
CA HIS A 552 -8.79 22.83 81.42
C HIS A 552 -10.30 22.52 81.42
N THR A 553 -10.71 21.45 80.74
CA THR A 553 -12.13 21.11 80.47
C THR A 553 -12.76 20.13 81.48
N GLY A 554 -11.99 19.63 82.45
CA GLY A 554 -12.48 18.74 83.51
C GLY A 554 -13.57 19.39 84.38
N SER A 555 -14.66 18.65 84.61
CA SER A 555 -15.88 19.16 85.24
C SER A 555 -15.91 19.01 86.77
N GLY A 556 -16.07 20.13 87.47
CA GLY A 556 -16.82 20.17 88.75
C GLY A 556 -16.13 19.68 90.02
N GLY A 557 -14.81 19.45 90.03
CA GLY A 557 -14.04 19.21 91.25
C GLY A 557 -13.36 20.50 91.77
N GLY A 558 -13.43 20.75 93.09
CA GLY A 558 -12.67 21.84 93.70
C GLY A 558 -11.16 21.63 93.55
N GLY A 559 -10.42 22.67 93.17
CA GLY A 559 -8.99 22.59 92.87
C GLY A 559 -8.64 22.20 91.43
N VAL A 560 -9.64 22.00 90.56
CA VAL A 560 -9.41 21.91 89.10
C VAL A 560 -9.09 23.30 88.55
N GLY A 561 -7.99 23.43 87.81
CA GLY A 561 -7.55 24.70 87.26
C GLY A 561 -6.59 24.59 86.08
N SER A 562 -6.22 25.75 85.57
CA SER A 562 -5.32 25.95 84.42
C SER A 562 -4.15 26.83 84.85
N GLY A 563 -3.05 26.88 84.10
CA GLY A 563 -1.95 27.78 84.47
C GLY A 563 -0.75 27.77 83.53
N LEU A 564 0.02 28.86 83.59
CA LEU A 564 1.31 29.01 82.93
C LEU A 564 2.40 28.57 83.91
N GLY A 565 2.99 27.40 83.65
CA GLY A 565 4.13 26.89 84.42
C GLY A 565 5.46 27.36 83.85
N ILE A 566 6.38 27.72 84.75
CA ILE A 566 7.73 28.21 84.45
C ILE A 566 8.72 27.10 84.80
N TYR A 567 9.43 26.59 83.79
CA TYR A 567 10.28 25.42 83.90
C TYR A 567 11.72 25.71 83.46
N THR A 568 12.68 25.02 84.07
CA THR A 568 14.05 24.87 83.55
C THR A 568 14.34 23.39 83.32
N GLY A 569 14.44 22.98 82.06
CA GLY A 569 14.33 21.55 81.70
C GLY A 569 13.02 20.98 82.24
N SER A 570 13.05 19.75 82.76
CA SER A 570 11.87 19.09 83.36
C SER A 570 11.51 19.58 84.78
N THR A 571 12.07 20.69 85.26
CA THR A 571 11.93 21.16 86.66
C THR A 571 11.09 22.42 86.77
N GLU A 572 9.95 22.34 87.46
CA GLU A 572 9.09 23.50 87.74
C GLU A 572 9.77 24.45 88.73
N LEU A 573 9.95 25.72 88.34
CA LEU A 573 10.43 26.80 89.20
C LEU A 573 9.27 27.62 89.82
N GLY A 574 8.08 27.52 89.23
CA GLY A 574 6.86 28.15 89.71
C GLY A 574 5.78 28.11 88.65
N ARG A 575 4.59 28.63 88.98
CA ARG A 575 3.48 28.80 88.02
C ARG A 575 2.54 29.90 88.45
N ILE A 576 1.87 30.52 87.48
CA ILE A 576 0.65 31.29 87.71
C ILE A 576 -0.51 30.40 87.30
N SER A 577 -1.45 30.15 88.20
CA SER A 577 -2.59 29.26 87.96
C SER A 577 -3.91 29.92 88.35
N VAL A 578 -4.96 29.67 87.58
CA VAL A 578 -6.33 30.00 87.93
C VAL A 578 -7.08 28.70 88.19
N VAL A 579 -7.60 28.54 89.41
CA VAL A 579 -8.34 27.34 89.85
C VAL A 579 -9.77 27.69 90.20
N ASN A 580 -10.69 26.74 90.01
CA ASN A 580 -12.03 26.82 90.57
C ASN A 580 -12.00 26.32 92.01
N ASP A 581 -12.14 27.26 92.95
CA ASP A 581 -12.22 26.96 94.39
C ASP A 581 -13.65 26.57 94.79
N ALA A 582 -14.65 27.09 94.08
CA ALA A 582 -16.04 26.61 94.11
C ALA A 582 -16.71 26.81 92.73
N ALA A 583 -17.98 26.42 92.60
CA ALA A 583 -18.74 26.63 91.37
C ALA A 583 -18.81 28.13 91.01
N ASN A 584 -18.27 28.48 89.84
CA ASN A 584 -18.12 29.86 89.34
C ASN A 584 -17.27 30.81 90.22
N ALA A 585 -16.48 30.28 91.15
CA ALA A 585 -15.57 31.05 92.00
C ALA A 585 -14.12 30.68 91.68
N GLY A 586 -13.47 31.52 90.87
CA GLY A 586 -12.09 31.33 90.43
C GLY A 586 -11.10 32.16 91.25
N SER A 587 -9.94 31.58 91.60
CA SER A 587 -8.86 32.28 92.29
C SER A 587 -7.55 32.20 91.50
N MET A 588 -6.84 33.32 91.37
CA MET A 588 -5.50 33.35 90.80
C MET A 588 -4.46 33.07 91.88
N ARG A 589 -3.56 32.12 91.65
CA ARG A 589 -2.56 31.63 92.60
C ARG A 589 -1.18 31.65 91.95
N ILE A 590 -0.20 32.26 92.62
CA ILE A 590 1.20 32.26 92.23
C ILE A 590 1.96 31.28 93.13
N PHE A 591 2.58 30.29 92.49
CA PHE A 591 3.42 29.30 93.14
C PHE A 591 4.88 29.57 92.80
N THR A 592 5.80 29.43 93.75
CA THR A 592 7.25 29.46 93.47
C THR A 592 7.98 28.33 94.20
N ARG A 593 9.04 27.84 93.56
CA ARG A 593 9.91 26.80 94.11
C ARG A 593 10.75 27.37 95.25
N GLN A 594 10.68 26.73 96.41
CA GLN A 594 11.57 27.02 97.52
C GLN A 594 12.95 26.39 97.25
N LEU A 595 14.01 27.20 97.24
CA LEU A 595 15.37 26.76 96.92
C LEU A 595 15.90 25.66 97.85
N THR A 596 15.52 25.68 99.14
CA THR A 596 16.05 24.77 100.17
C THR A 596 15.34 23.42 100.25
N THR A 597 14.06 23.34 99.89
CA THR A 597 13.27 22.08 99.89
C THR A 597 13.07 21.51 98.48
N GLY A 598 13.27 22.33 97.44
CA GLY A 598 12.97 21.98 96.06
C GLY A 598 11.47 21.86 95.74
N THR A 599 10.58 22.14 96.70
CA THR A 599 9.12 22.06 96.55
C THR A 599 8.54 23.33 95.95
N VAL A 600 7.51 23.20 95.11
CA VAL A 600 6.71 24.31 94.58
C VAL A 600 5.53 24.52 95.53
N THR A 601 5.43 25.71 96.11
CA THR A 601 4.38 26.06 97.08
C THR A 601 3.69 27.36 96.69
N GLU A 602 2.42 27.50 97.05
CA GLU A 602 1.64 28.72 96.88
C GLU A 602 2.22 29.83 97.75
N ARG A 603 2.46 31.01 97.16
CA ARG A 603 3.08 32.17 97.85
C ARG A 603 2.19 33.41 97.85
N MET A 604 1.34 33.53 96.83
CA MET A 604 0.37 34.60 96.72
C MET A 604 -0.91 34.02 96.12
N ARG A 605 -2.07 34.44 96.62
CA ARG A 605 -3.35 34.26 95.92
C ARG A 605 -4.15 35.55 95.89
N ILE A 606 -4.93 35.70 94.83
CA ILE A 606 -6.08 36.60 94.77
C ILE A 606 -7.30 35.69 94.70
N ASP A 607 -8.15 35.72 95.73
CA ASP A 607 -9.32 34.87 95.79
C ASP A 607 -10.49 35.40 94.93
N ALA A 608 -11.56 34.61 94.82
CA ALA A 608 -12.76 35.00 94.06
C ALA A 608 -13.50 36.24 94.62
N ASN A 609 -13.19 36.71 95.83
CA ASN A 609 -13.70 37.94 96.43
C ASN A 609 -12.75 39.14 96.22
N GLY A 610 -11.59 38.93 95.59
CA GLY A 610 -10.52 39.92 95.45
C GLY A 610 -9.79 40.20 96.76
N ASN A 611 -9.65 39.22 97.65
CA ASN A 611 -8.74 39.25 98.80
C ASN A 611 -7.35 38.77 98.36
N VAL A 612 -6.31 39.52 98.70
CA VAL A 612 -4.92 39.19 98.36
C VAL A 612 -4.20 38.60 99.58
N GLY A 613 -3.88 37.31 99.54
CA GLY A 613 -3.08 36.64 100.56
C GLY A 613 -1.63 36.47 100.10
N ILE A 614 -0.67 36.83 100.95
CA ILE A 614 0.77 36.54 100.81
C ILE A 614 1.16 35.54 101.90
N GLY A 615 1.67 34.38 101.53
CA GLY A 615 1.85 33.24 102.43
C GLY A 615 0.53 32.57 102.87
N ASP A 616 -0.59 33.29 102.85
CA ASP A 616 -1.91 32.77 103.20
C ASP A 616 -2.62 32.08 102.02
N THR A 617 -3.29 30.96 102.33
CA THR A 617 -4.15 30.22 101.39
C THR A 617 -5.65 30.52 101.58
N SER A 618 -6.04 31.23 102.64
CA SER A 618 -7.43 31.53 103.04
C SER A 618 -7.63 32.97 103.55
N PRO A 619 -7.07 34.02 102.91
CA PRO A 619 -7.11 35.40 103.41
C PRO A 619 -8.54 35.94 103.62
N ASP A 620 -8.84 36.43 104.82
CA ASP A 620 -10.14 37.04 105.14
C ASP A 620 -10.15 38.57 104.92
N ALA A 621 -8.98 39.20 104.96
CA ALA A 621 -8.80 40.62 104.66
C ALA A 621 -8.47 40.89 103.17
N LYS A 622 -8.69 42.14 102.73
CA LYS A 622 -8.39 42.58 101.35
C LYS A 622 -6.92 42.47 100.96
N PHE A 623 -6.02 42.62 101.93
CA PHE A 623 -4.60 42.31 101.82
C PHE A 623 -4.15 41.71 103.16
N GLU A 624 -3.57 40.51 103.11
CA GLU A 624 -3.17 39.75 104.29
C GLU A 624 -1.80 39.09 104.07
N ILE A 625 -0.94 39.11 105.09
CA ILE A 625 0.38 38.49 105.08
C ILE A 625 0.45 37.50 106.23
N LEU A 626 0.43 36.20 105.92
CA LEU A 626 0.53 35.15 106.92
C LEU A 626 1.99 34.87 107.29
N LYS A 627 2.27 34.89 108.59
CA LYS A 627 3.56 34.47 109.15
C LYS A 627 3.80 32.98 108.89
N THR A 628 4.66 32.66 107.94
CA THR A 628 5.25 31.33 107.78
C THR A 628 6.21 31.00 108.93
N THR A 629 6.34 29.72 109.28
CA THR A 629 7.15 29.28 110.42
C THR A 629 8.64 29.33 110.11
N GLY A 630 9.27 30.46 110.40
CA GLY A 630 10.72 30.64 110.28
C GLY A 630 11.24 31.88 111.00
N ASN A 631 12.56 32.02 111.02
CA ASN A 631 13.24 33.29 111.28
C ASN A 631 13.18 34.15 110.01
N GLU A 632 11.95 34.47 109.59
CA GLU A 632 11.67 35.43 108.52
C GLU A 632 12.23 36.81 108.91
N ASN A 633 12.41 37.68 107.90
CA ASN A 633 12.62 39.10 108.16
C ASN A 633 11.31 39.74 108.68
N ALA A 634 11.20 41.08 108.72
CA ALA A 634 9.93 41.72 109.05
C ALA A 634 8.81 41.35 108.05
N LEU A 635 7.59 41.16 108.57
CA LEU A 635 6.41 40.68 107.85
C LEU A 635 5.88 41.71 106.83
N PHE A 636 6.04 42.99 107.14
CA PHE A 636 5.74 44.10 106.23
C PHE A 636 6.79 45.18 106.41
N MET A 637 7.27 45.76 105.30
CA MET A 637 8.35 46.74 105.28
C MET A 637 8.05 47.84 104.25
N VAL A 638 8.33 49.08 104.62
CA VAL A 638 8.33 50.25 103.72
C VAL A 638 9.71 50.88 103.85
N SER A 639 10.57 50.69 102.85
CA SER A 639 11.98 51.11 102.89
C SER A 639 12.24 52.31 101.99
N SER A 640 13.24 53.10 102.36
CA SER A 640 13.73 54.24 101.58
C SER A 640 14.61 53.81 100.40
N THR A 641 14.89 54.73 99.48
CA THR A 641 15.80 54.51 98.32
C THR A 641 17.27 54.23 98.71
N THR A 642 17.59 54.22 100.00
CA THR A 642 18.91 53.91 100.57
C THR A 642 18.88 52.68 101.49
N ASP A 643 17.89 51.80 101.32
CA ASP A 643 17.75 50.52 102.07
C ASP A 643 17.62 50.69 103.60
N GLY A 644 17.14 51.86 104.04
CA GLY A 644 16.78 52.13 105.43
C GLY A 644 15.27 52.11 105.62
N ASP A 645 14.77 51.31 106.55
CA ASP A 645 13.32 51.13 106.74
C ASP A 645 12.65 52.35 107.38
N LEU A 646 11.57 52.79 106.75
CA LEU A 646 10.72 53.88 107.21
C LEU A 646 9.57 53.36 108.09
N VAL A 647 9.00 52.19 107.75
CA VAL A 647 8.00 51.47 108.56
C VAL A 647 8.28 49.97 108.48
N THR A 648 8.28 49.29 109.63
CA THR A 648 8.64 47.86 109.74
C THR A 648 7.70 47.17 110.70
N ILE A 649 6.91 46.20 110.24
CA ILE A 649 6.14 45.30 111.11
C ILE A 649 6.95 44.02 111.29
N ASN A 650 7.64 43.88 112.43
CA ASN A 650 8.56 42.76 112.65
C ASN A 650 7.82 41.42 112.80
N ASN A 651 8.58 40.32 112.89
CA ASN A 651 8.04 38.95 113.00
C ASN A 651 7.20 38.72 114.28
N ASP A 652 7.27 39.59 115.29
CA ASP A 652 6.45 39.53 116.51
C ASP A 652 5.23 40.47 116.46
N GLY A 653 5.01 41.15 115.33
CA GLY A 653 3.95 42.14 115.15
C GLY A 653 4.20 43.43 115.95
N ASN A 654 5.46 43.84 116.12
CA ASN A 654 5.84 45.16 116.60
C ASN A 654 6.02 46.12 115.41
N VAL A 655 5.47 47.33 115.50
CA VAL A 655 5.57 48.36 114.45
C VAL A 655 6.72 49.31 114.77
N GLY A 656 7.81 49.23 114.01
CA GLY A 656 8.86 50.23 113.95
C GLY A 656 8.53 51.32 112.94
N ILE A 657 8.85 52.57 113.26
CA ILE A 657 8.89 53.69 112.32
C ILE A 657 10.26 54.35 112.44
N GLY A 658 11.04 54.38 111.35
CA GLY A 658 12.45 54.78 111.36
C GLY A 658 13.39 53.84 112.14
N THR A 659 12.92 52.64 112.52
CA THR A 659 13.72 51.60 113.17
C THR A 659 13.37 50.23 112.60
N THR A 660 14.39 49.40 112.37
CA THR A 660 14.29 48.05 111.82
C THR A 660 14.00 47.00 112.90
N SER A 661 14.39 47.28 114.15
CA SER A 661 14.25 46.41 115.32
C SER A 661 13.43 47.10 116.40
N PRO A 662 12.09 47.09 116.30
CA PRO A 662 11.22 47.64 117.35
C PRO A 662 11.12 46.71 118.56
N ASP A 663 11.65 47.14 119.70
CA ASP A 663 11.58 46.44 121.00
C ASP A 663 10.15 46.46 121.59
N PHE A 664 9.36 47.49 121.23
CA PHE A 664 7.99 47.72 121.71
C PHE A 664 6.95 47.57 120.59
N LYS A 665 5.68 47.35 120.97
CA LYS A 665 4.57 47.14 120.02
C LYS A 665 4.38 48.27 119.01
N LEU A 666 4.71 49.49 119.39
CA LEU A 666 4.96 50.62 118.50
C LEU A 666 6.25 51.31 118.99
N GLN A 667 7.20 51.56 118.09
CA GLN A 667 8.42 52.32 118.37
C GLN A 667 8.72 53.27 117.22
N VAL A 668 8.74 54.57 117.50
CA VAL A 668 9.11 55.61 116.53
C VAL A 668 10.49 56.14 116.87
N ASN A 669 11.41 56.09 115.90
CA ASN A 669 12.76 56.63 115.99
C ASN A 669 12.80 57.98 115.25
N GLY A 670 12.13 58.98 115.83
CA GLY A 670 11.90 60.30 115.25
C GLY A 670 10.83 61.07 116.03
N ASP A 671 10.52 62.30 115.61
CA ASP A 671 9.55 63.15 116.31
C ASP A 671 8.11 62.63 116.13
N ILE A 672 7.42 62.38 117.24
CA ILE A 672 5.99 62.07 117.26
C ILE A 672 5.20 63.37 117.46
N VAL A 673 4.49 63.82 116.42
CA VAL A 673 3.57 64.97 116.50
C VAL A 673 2.14 64.45 116.72
N SER A 674 1.48 64.92 117.78
CA SER A 674 0.10 64.56 118.12
C SER A 674 -0.83 65.77 118.03
N ASP A 675 -1.91 65.66 117.25
CA ASP A 675 -2.85 66.76 117.00
C ASP A 675 -4.01 66.77 118.02
N ALA A 676 -3.68 67.25 119.23
CA ALA A 676 -4.57 67.66 120.33
C ALA A 676 -5.39 66.60 121.10
N HIS A 677 -5.54 66.90 122.40
CA HIS A 677 -6.37 66.27 123.44
C HIS A 677 -5.91 64.89 124.02
N ASN A 678 -5.70 64.88 125.35
CA ASN A 678 -5.47 63.70 126.21
C ASN A 678 -4.34 62.74 125.83
N THR A 679 -3.22 63.25 125.33
CA THR A 679 -2.03 62.46 124.94
C THR A 679 -1.15 62.03 126.13
N ASP A 680 -1.76 61.38 127.14
CA ASP A 680 -1.05 60.72 128.25
C ASP A 680 -0.78 59.22 127.93
N ASP A 681 -1.44 58.68 126.90
CA ASP A 681 -1.33 57.29 126.40
C ASP A 681 -0.16 57.04 125.42
N LEU A 682 0.69 58.04 125.14
CA LEU A 682 1.93 57.89 124.37
C LEU A 682 3.12 58.04 125.33
N GLY A 683 3.53 56.89 125.90
CA GLY A 683 4.40 56.81 127.08
C GLY A 683 5.87 57.23 126.90
N LYS A 684 6.58 57.21 128.03
CA LYS A 684 8.02 57.54 128.18
C LYS A 684 8.95 56.44 127.70
#